data_AF-A0A913ZUV7-F1
#
_entry.id   AF-A0A913ZUV7-F1
#
_cell.length_a   1.000
_cell.length_b   1.000
_cell.length_c   1.000
_cell.angle_alpha   90.00
_cell.angle_beta   90.00
_cell.angle_gamma   90.00
#
_symmetry.space_group_name_H-M   'P 1'
#
loop_
_entity.id
_entity.type
_entity.pdbx_description
1 polymer ?
#
loop_
_entity_poly.entity_id
_entity_poly.type
_entity_poly.pdbx_seq_one_letter_code
_entity_poly.pdbx_strand_id
1 'polypeptide(L)'
;MAHTFPEIPVSALDLQSPNMNQPKCLGRSRGKRFVIGFTDSVYEYSFNTRLYIMVVAFSNQQTSVTISSKFQLDGRRFQESFVIEAGGFRRTNVPVELNMNGSERSWKGIEIKASSEVSAYGLIYHDYSSDGFLGIPTNNLGTQYVVMTLHPISRGHTQFAVIATGDSTSVQVTLRGSVTFEGQTYNADDVLRFVLNELEAVQIQGHDLEDLTGSTIYSDKPVAVFSGNECTTHAGSACDTVTEQLVPVKSWEQKHIYTAARSDDDNIYRIVAYFSETNLTIPGFEHQSLEPGEFWEGRLLGSGLVTSSKPALMMQHLASINGITVDPSIIQVPAEEHFGYAFGFTTPPQSGEDADGYFNYINVIVKNDSMETVFLNGSPIKGSTVHESDVPHTSYISLTVQLPKGEGVYYVEQTDSYSSPLSVIVYGYERAESYGYAAGLSLFSNERLLSLTPYYLRELGGEPLTITVPCLKTKVPVTEYAKCKFSTGLVDVLVSADRTDPYTVVCITPTFYMNGLTSVYVSLGDGKSFPYFIYIASEEDLPPLVQIQQENSSFGDGIIDLTSDDPIMLSWDPTILGEDVSHVTVMMQETDYASNDPVLMEAVSVKNSVLNSGSLTIHPIDLQSLYEHGLSFSTFYLTPSPEGNAALRLRLYSPAVITVTSMTCGVSKYPLRSTVPTGLPPCPCIKEQAEVDFNFQKDDDVCYRSVHSMQTGTGQQCCYGKDGNILVGPPGGGTADRYSPGEHFWKHQWYDVFPWICLCKLSDNCTEYYKYRPSDDCSKYEPPRPAGGIGDPHLTSLDGYKFTFNGAGEFLMASSEEHNLTFQARMERYRNTNASVYTAFVLQVNDSSKVQVQLSNMNETLILVDGEPWRLDPRPVKVHYLRGVQIRFNSDLTKIKIAFNAGIAVTVYIDAEVMSFIAQLDTNFQGQVKGLLGNLNGNPDDDLQFPNGTILESASSLKELHKFGLEWLVAQEDSKFTYISPFDYSTYHFPEFFPTFKVPNLNEVSQETKDLCGDSIECVFDAVITGSLSFANETLVVESTITEVQKGLVKIVSCGYPGDVENGLLYGSVYLVNATVDVACEDGFILKGSSRLTCLEAGQWSSDLPVCDGMEEREEERLAAGITAAIVVVGLIAVLAIGGLIYLVMKTQ
;
A
#
# COMPACT_ATOMS: atom_id res chain seq x y z
N MET A 1 -32.02 -19.95 12.50
CA MET A 1 -31.20 -20.66 13.49
C MET A 1 -29.92 -19.85 13.64
N ALA A 2 -29.60 -19.54 14.90
CA ALA A 2 -28.66 -18.51 15.31
C ALA A 2 -27.26 -18.71 14.73
N HIS A 3 -26.77 -17.70 14.01
CA HIS A 3 -25.36 -17.60 13.63
C HIS A 3 -24.59 -17.09 14.83
N THR A 4 -23.85 -18.01 15.43
CA THR A 4 -22.84 -17.73 16.44
C THR A 4 -21.63 -17.10 15.75
N PHE A 5 -21.46 -15.79 15.92
CA PHE A 5 -20.25 -15.07 15.58
C PHE A 5 -19.14 -15.41 16.58
N PRO A 6 -17.89 -15.65 16.15
CA PRO A 6 -16.81 -16.01 17.05
C PRO A 6 -16.34 -14.81 17.88
N GLU A 7 -16.10 -15.09 19.17
CA GLU A 7 -15.40 -14.22 20.11
C GLU A 7 -14.01 -13.87 19.58
N ILE A 8 -13.64 -12.61 19.75
CA ILE A 8 -12.39 -12.00 19.32
C ILE A 8 -11.43 -12.03 20.51
N PRO A 9 -10.37 -12.86 20.52
CA PRO A 9 -9.31 -12.71 21.49
C PRO A 9 -8.30 -11.64 21.03
N VAL A 10 -8.09 -10.69 21.93
CA VAL A 10 -7.07 -9.64 21.92
C VAL A 10 -5.68 -10.24 21.67
N SER A 11 -4.98 -9.86 20.60
CA SER A 11 -3.53 -10.07 20.58
C SER A 11 -2.87 -9.08 21.55
N ALA A 12 -2.21 -9.61 22.56
CA ALA A 12 -1.47 -8.86 23.57
C ALA A 12 -0.21 -8.14 23.02
N LEU A 13 -0.04 -8.01 21.69
CA LEU A 13 1.14 -7.40 21.09
C LEU A 13 1.06 -5.85 21.00
N ASP A 14 -0.14 -5.27 20.90
CA ASP A 14 -0.31 -3.81 20.74
C ASP A 14 -0.28 -3.02 22.05
N LEU A 15 -0.33 -3.70 23.19
CA LEU A 15 -0.28 -3.11 24.53
C LEU A 15 0.82 -3.78 25.37
N GLN A 16 2.06 -3.77 24.90
CA GLN A 16 3.18 -3.78 25.84
C GLN A 16 3.08 -2.51 26.71
N SER A 17 3.25 -2.67 28.02
CA SER A 17 3.42 -1.54 28.96
C SER A 17 4.36 -0.51 28.34
N PRO A 18 3.98 0.78 28.24
CA PRO A 18 4.82 1.79 27.61
C PRO A 18 6.22 1.78 28.26
N ASN A 19 7.26 1.64 27.43
CA ASN A 19 8.64 1.67 27.90
C ASN A 19 8.92 3.06 28.50
N MET A 20 8.92 3.14 29.84
CA MET A 20 8.99 4.40 30.61
C MET A 20 10.31 5.19 30.43
N ASN A 21 11.26 4.67 29.65
CA ASN A 21 12.55 5.31 29.39
C ASN A 21 12.64 6.05 28.04
N GLN A 22 11.57 6.09 27.24
CA GLN A 22 11.55 6.85 25.98
C GLN A 22 11.10 8.31 26.18
N PRO A 23 11.74 9.31 25.54
CA PRO A 23 11.33 10.71 25.66
C PRO A 23 9.92 10.92 25.07
N LYS A 24 8.96 11.20 25.95
CA LYS A 24 7.56 11.51 25.62
C LYS A 24 7.45 12.93 25.05
N CYS A 25 6.85 13.07 23.88
CA CYS A 25 6.31 14.35 23.46
C CYS A 25 4.82 14.28 23.30
N LEU A 26 4.22 15.36 23.77
CA LEU A 26 2.80 15.51 23.92
C LEU A 26 2.35 16.32 22.72
N GLY A 27 1.47 15.75 21.89
CA GLY A 27 0.62 16.55 21.01
C GLY A 27 -0.27 17.44 21.88
N ARG A 28 -0.76 18.54 21.34
CA ARG A 28 -1.68 19.43 22.06
C ARG A 28 -3.09 19.14 21.53
N SER A 29 -4.13 19.42 22.30
CA SER A 29 -5.54 19.46 21.83
C SER A 29 -5.79 20.62 20.87
N ARG A 30 -4.72 21.16 20.27
CA ARG A 30 -4.71 22.14 19.21
C ARG A 30 -4.40 21.40 17.93
N GLY A 31 -5.17 21.67 16.89
CA GLY A 31 -5.02 20.97 15.63
C GLY A 31 -5.51 21.81 14.47
N LYS A 32 -5.36 21.26 13.28
CA LYS A 32 -5.89 21.85 12.04
C LYS A 32 -7.12 21.12 11.52
N ARG A 33 -7.43 19.94 12.05
CA ARG A 33 -8.56 19.10 11.62
C ARG A 33 -9.20 18.40 12.81
N PHE A 34 -10.51 18.57 12.97
CA PHE A 34 -11.33 17.94 14.00
C PHE A 34 -12.53 17.25 13.35
N VAL A 35 -12.98 16.15 13.97
CA VAL A 35 -14.27 15.52 13.68
C VAL A 35 -15.04 15.49 14.98
N ILE A 36 -16.20 16.15 15.00
CA ILE A 36 -17.09 16.26 16.16
C ILE A 36 -18.54 15.95 15.79
N GLY A 37 -19.40 15.78 16.79
CA GLY A 37 -20.84 15.67 16.63
C GLY A 37 -21.56 16.04 17.91
N PHE A 38 -22.88 16.14 17.84
CA PHE A 38 -23.75 16.44 18.97
C PHE A 38 -24.67 15.26 19.23
N THR A 39 -24.59 14.71 20.44
CA THR A 39 -25.42 13.58 20.87
C THR A 39 -26.85 14.03 21.15
N ASP A 40 -27.79 13.08 21.21
CA ASP A 40 -29.20 13.41 21.43
C ASP A 40 -29.40 14.29 22.65
N SER A 41 -30.39 15.14 22.58
CA SER A 41 -30.76 15.97 23.70
C SER A 41 -32.24 16.25 23.67
N VAL A 42 -32.92 15.93 24.76
CA VAL A 42 -34.37 16.06 24.86
C VAL A 42 -34.73 16.98 26.01
N TYR A 43 -35.41 18.07 25.64
CA TYR A 43 -36.20 18.84 26.58
C TYR A 43 -37.59 19.12 25.99
N GLU A 44 -38.60 18.38 26.46
CA GLU A 44 -40.02 18.47 26.03
C GLU A 44 -40.66 19.87 26.16
N TYR A 45 -39.97 20.83 26.77
CA TYR A 45 -40.51 22.17 27.05
C TYR A 45 -39.68 23.34 26.48
N SER A 46 -38.59 23.10 25.75
CA SER A 46 -37.77 24.17 25.17
C SER A 46 -38.10 24.39 23.69
N PHE A 47 -38.32 25.65 23.30
CA PHE A 47 -38.56 26.04 21.91
C PHE A 47 -37.29 26.55 21.20
N ASN A 48 -36.11 26.47 21.84
CA ASN A 48 -34.94 27.26 21.44
C ASN A 48 -33.59 26.51 21.60
N THR A 49 -33.52 25.28 21.11
CA THR A 49 -32.25 24.51 21.01
C THR A 49 -31.25 25.21 20.09
N ARG A 50 -29.97 25.24 20.49
CA ARG A 50 -28.86 25.77 19.68
C ARG A 50 -27.63 24.89 19.85
N LEU A 51 -26.90 24.70 18.76
CA LEU A 51 -25.66 23.95 18.74
C LEU A 51 -24.55 24.92 18.36
N TYR A 52 -23.59 25.11 19.26
CA TYR A 52 -22.48 26.02 19.01
C TYR A 52 -21.17 25.26 18.80
N ILE A 53 -20.43 25.70 17.79
CA ILE A 53 -19.02 25.36 17.63
C ILE A 53 -18.22 26.61 17.97
N MET A 54 -17.28 26.46 18.89
CA MET A 54 -16.41 27.54 19.35
C MET A 54 -14.97 27.22 18.96
N VAL A 55 -14.29 28.16 18.32
CA VAL A 55 -12.92 27.98 17.83
C VAL A 55 -12.03 29.10 18.35
N VAL A 56 -10.91 28.73 18.97
CA VAL A 56 -9.92 29.66 19.54
C VAL A 56 -8.61 29.54 18.76
N ALA A 57 -8.12 30.64 18.20
CA ALA A 57 -6.91 30.66 17.37
C ALA A 57 -5.65 30.96 18.18
N PHE A 58 -4.56 30.23 17.93
CA PHE A 58 -3.26 30.48 18.57
C PHE A 58 -2.24 31.19 17.66
N SER A 59 -2.61 31.43 16.40
CA SER A 59 -1.75 32.09 15.43
C SER A 59 -1.66 33.59 15.67
N ASN A 60 -0.46 34.14 15.46
CA ASN A 60 -0.25 35.59 15.36
C ASN A 60 -0.67 36.16 14.00
N GLN A 61 -1.22 35.33 13.11
CA GLN A 61 -1.79 35.69 11.82
C GLN A 61 -3.26 35.28 11.76
N GLN A 62 -3.99 35.79 10.76
CA GLN A 62 -5.36 35.39 10.50
C GLN A 62 -5.46 33.88 10.24
N THR A 63 -6.46 33.23 10.82
CA THR A 63 -6.71 31.79 10.69
C THR A 63 -8.01 31.58 9.91
N SER A 64 -7.93 30.97 8.73
CA SER A 64 -9.13 30.55 7.98
C SER A 64 -9.66 29.23 8.55
N VAL A 65 -10.96 29.16 8.79
CA VAL A 65 -11.64 27.98 9.35
C VAL A 65 -12.83 27.62 8.46
N THR A 66 -13.00 26.33 8.19
CA THR A 66 -14.15 25.75 7.47
C THR A 66 -14.78 24.67 8.33
N ILE A 67 -16.09 24.79 8.55
CA ILE A 67 -16.95 23.83 9.23
C ILE A 67 -17.84 23.19 8.16
N SER A 68 -17.91 21.86 8.11
CA SER A 68 -18.72 21.17 7.09
C SER A 68 -19.29 19.84 7.59
N SER A 69 -20.39 19.40 6.98
CA SER A 69 -21.00 18.09 7.23
C SER A 69 -21.52 17.47 5.93
N LYS A 70 -21.57 16.14 5.84
CA LYS A 70 -22.20 15.41 4.73
C LYS A 70 -23.73 15.40 4.84
N PHE A 71 -24.30 15.79 5.99
CA PHE A 71 -25.74 15.95 6.18
C PHE A 71 -26.34 16.95 5.18
N GLN A 72 -27.51 16.62 4.62
CA GLN A 72 -28.20 17.46 3.64
C GLN A 72 -29.33 18.27 4.29
N LEU A 73 -29.23 19.58 4.24
CA LEU A 73 -30.28 20.55 4.59
C LEU A 73 -30.87 21.11 3.29
N ASP A 74 -32.17 20.95 3.08
CA ASP A 74 -32.87 21.40 1.87
C ASP A 74 -32.20 20.94 0.55
N GLY A 75 -31.63 19.72 0.56
CA GLY A 75 -30.93 19.12 -0.59
C GLY A 75 -29.49 19.62 -0.82
N ARG A 76 -28.89 20.36 0.13
CA ARG A 76 -27.49 20.83 0.06
C ARG A 76 -26.71 20.41 1.30
N ARG A 77 -25.42 20.12 1.14
CA ARG A 77 -24.52 19.84 2.26
C ARG A 77 -24.28 21.12 3.09
N PHE A 78 -24.19 20.97 4.41
CA PHE A 78 -23.85 22.08 5.29
C PHE A 78 -22.35 22.41 5.17
N GLN A 79 -22.04 23.68 4.92
CA GLN A 79 -20.67 24.19 4.94
C GLN A 79 -20.68 25.69 5.28
N GLU A 80 -19.81 26.10 6.20
CA GLU A 80 -19.58 27.49 6.56
C GLU A 80 -18.07 27.75 6.67
N SER A 81 -17.61 28.88 6.16
CA SER A 81 -16.21 29.31 6.27
C SER A 81 -16.12 30.73 6.81
N PHE A 82 -15.15 30.97 7.69
CA PHE A 82 -14.89 32.28 8.28
C PHE A 82 -13.40 32.45 8.60
N VAL A 83 -13.00 33.69 8.89
CA VAL A 83 -11.64 34.02 9.30
C VAL A 83 -11.66 34.48 10.76
N ILE A 84 -10.74 33.93 11.56
CA ILE A 84 -10.47 34.37 12.93
C ILE A 84 -9.24 35.27 12.89
N GLU A 85 -9.34 36.47 13.48
CA GLU A 85 -8.20 37.36 13.66
C GLU A 85 -7.11 36.72 14.54
N ALA A 86 -5.88 37.24 14.47
CA ALA A 86 -4.76 36.73 15.27
C ALA A 86 -5.10 36.71 16.78
N GLY A 87 -4.93 35.55 17.42
CA GLY A 87 -5.31 35.33 18.83
C GLY A 87 -6.82 35.49 19.12
N GLY A 88 -7.67 35.53 18.10
CA GLY A 88 -9.10 35.71 18.23
C GLY A 88 -9.87 34.41 18.50
N PHE A 89 -11.19 34.54 18.64
CA PHE A 89 -12.10 33.41 18.68
C PHE A 89 -13.30 33.64 17.76
N ARG A 90 -13.99 32.55 17.44
CA ARG A 90 -15.29 32.59 16.78
C ARG A 90 -16.22 31.56 17.38
N ARG A 91 -17.44 31.99 17.72
CA ARG A 91 -18.59 31.10 17.92
C ARG A 91 -19.44 31.10 16.64
N THR A 92 -19.80 29.90 16.20
CA THR A 92 -20.71 29.68 15.07
C THR A 92 -21.88 28.82 15.54
N ASN A 93 -23.09 29.19 15.14
CA ASN A 93 -24.29 28.38 15.36
C ASN A 93 -24.44 27.41 14.20
N VAL A 94 -24.56 26.12 14.47
CA VAL A 94 -24.81 25.10 13.44
C VAL A 94 -26.29 24.70 13.43
N PRO A 95 -26.81 24.21 12.29
CA PRO A 95 -28.19 23.75 12.17
C PRO A 95 -28.53 22.69 13.22
N VAL A 96 -29.68 22.84 13.88
CA VAL A 96 -30.13 21.94 14.96
C VAL A 96 -30.41 20.52 14.46
N GLU A 97 -30.63 20.35 13.17
CA GLU A 97 -30.81 19.04 12.52
C GLU A 97 -29.52 18.20 12.52
N LEU A 98 -28.36 18.80 12.81
CA LEU A 98 -27.11 18.07 13.04
C LEU A 98 -27.05 17.41 14.43
N ASN A 99 -28.03 17.66 15.30
CA ASN A 99 -28.19 16.90 16.54
C ASN A 99 -28.60 15.45 16.22
N MET A 100 -27.85 14.46 16.70
CA MET A 100 -28.22 13.05 16.54
C MET A 100 -29.52 12.75 17.31
N ASN A 101 -30.33 11.82 16.84
CA ASN A 101 -31.63 11.51 17.46
C ASN A 101 -31.81 10.00 17.59
N GLY A 102 -32.07 9.54 18.81
CA GLY A 102 -32.30 8.13 19.09
C GLY A 102 -31.06 7.26 18.85
N SER A 103 -31.31 5.96 18.72
CA SER A 103 -30.32 5.00 18.22
C SER A 103 -30.36 4.94 16.69
N GLU A 104 -29.65 5.85 16.03
CA GLU A 104 -29.67 5.99 14.56
C GLU A 104 -28.27 6.03 13.94
N ARG A 105 -28.24 5.68 12.64
CA ARG A 105 -27.15 5.95 11.72
C ARG A 105 -27.46 7.20 10.92
N SER A 106 -26.54 8.15 10.85
CA SER A 106 -26.78 9.44 10.19
C SER A 106 -25.50 10.09 9.65
N TRP A 107 -25.64 11.04 8.72
CA TRP A 107 -24.53 11.84 8.19
C TRP A 107 -24.22 13.08 9.04
N LYS A 108 -24.49 13.04 10.34
CA LYS A 108 -24.43 14.19 11.25
C LYS A 108 -23.03 14.46 11.84
N GLY A 109 -22.00 13.76 11.36
CA GLY A 109 -20.62 14.10 11.67
C GLY A 109 -20.24 15.47 11.08
N ILE A 110 -19.49 16.26 11.86
CA ILE A 110 -19.05 17.60 11.51
C ILE A 110 -17.53 17.63 11.46
N GLU A 111 -16.98 18.11 10.35
CA GLU A 111 -15.56 18.38 10.18
C GLU A 111 -15.25 19.86 10.40
N ILE A 112 -14.20 20.15 11.16
CA ILE A 112 -13.61 21.50 11.31
C ILE A 112 -12.19 21.46 10.74
N LYS A 113 -11.92 22.27 9.72
CA LYS A 113 -10.60 22.46 9.09
C LYS A 113 -10.09 23.88 9.31
N ALA A 114 -8.84 24.04 9.70
CA ALA A 114 -8.22 25.34 9.95
C ALA A 114 -6.84 25.48 9.27
N SER A 115 -6.48 26.69 8.83
CA SER A 115 -5.17 26.96 8.20
C SER A 115 -4.00 26.90 9.20
N SER A 116 -4.25 27.21 10.46
CA SER A 116 -3.31 27.17 11.59
C SER A 116 -3.93 26.46 12.80
N GLU A 117 -3.11 26.15 13.80
CA GLU A 117 -3.57 25.46 15.02
C GLU A 117 -4.65 26.27 15.75
N VAL A 118 -5.77 25.60 16.03
CA VAL A 118 -6.89 26.10 16.83
C VAL A 118 -7.24 25.08 17.91
N SER A 119 -7.89 25.53 18.98
CA SER A 119 -8.72 24.66 19.83
C SER A 119 -10.16 24.73 19.34
N ALA A 120 -10.87 23.60 19.34
CA ALA A 120 -12.28 23.53 19.01
C ALA A 120 -13.09 23.01 20.20
N TYR A 121 -14.31 23.51 20.37
CA TYR A 121 -15.24 23.08 21.41
C TYR A 121 -16.64 22.96 20.82
N GLY A 122 -17.42 22.00 21.30
CA GLY A 122 -18.86 21.93 21.07
C GLY A 122 -19.61 22.37 22.32
N LEU A 123 -20.77 22.99 22.14
CA LEU A 123 -21.70 23.35 23.22
C LEU A 123 -23.13 23.05 22.76
N ILE A 124 -23.80 22.15 23.47
CA ILE A 124 -25.25 21.91 23.34
C ILE A 124 -25.94 22.90 24.27
N TYR A 125 -26.92 23.64 23.73
CA TYR A 125 -27.66 24.64 24.47
C TYR A 125 -29.17 24.45 24.29
N HIS A 126 -29.87 24.41 25.42
CA HIS A 126 -31.32 24.51 25.55
C HIS A 126 -31.66 25.56 26.60
N ASP A 127 -32.88 26.07 26.59
CA ASP A 127 -33.35 26.84 27.75
C ASP A 127 -33.39 25.89 28.96
N TYR A 128 -32.68 26.22 30.04
CA TYR A 128 -32.53 25.43 31.26
C TYR A 128 -31.74 24.13 31.11
N SER A 129 -30.89 24.00 30.08
CA SER A 129 -29.90 22.91 30.02
C SER A 129 -28.74 23.24 29.07
N SER A 130 -27.50 23.08 29.53
CA SER A 130 -26.31 23.28 28.69
C SER A 130 -25.20 22.30 29.05
N ASP A 131 -24.42 21.86 28.07
CA ASP A 131 -23.13 21.23 28.35
C ASP A 131 -22.18 21.35 27.16
N GLY A 132 -20.88 21.35 27.44
CA GLY A 132 -19.85 21.56 26.44
C GLY A 132 -18.73 20.53 26.53
N PHE A 133 -17.99 20.37 25.44
CA PHE A 133 -16.88 19.42 25.37
C PHE A 133 -15.69 19.98 24.61
N LEU A 134 -14.50 19.45 24.92
CA LEU A 134 -13.28 19.74 24.18
C LEU A 134 -13.22 18.89 22.91
N GLY A 135 -13.06 19.54 21.76
CA GLY A 135 -12.81 18.88 20.49
C GLY A 135 -11.41 18.26 20.44
N ILE A 136 -11.31 16.95 20.15
CA ILE A 136 -10.02 16.27 20.00
C ILE A 136 -9.58 16.30 18.53
N PRO A 137 -8.35 16.79 18.21
CA PRO A 137 -7.83 16.77 16.86
C PRO A 137 -7.78 15.35 16.27
N THR A 138 -8.05 15.22 14.97
CA THR A 138 -8.09 13.90 14.29
C THR A 138 -6.79 13.09 14.39
N ASN A 139 -5.64 13.74 14.50
CA ASN A 139 -4.33 13.11 14.72
C ASN A 139 -4.11 12.61 16.17
N ASN A 140 -4.98 13.00 17.10
CA ASN A 140 -5.00 12.53 18.49
C ASN A 140 -6.10 11.50 18.78
N LEU A 141 -7.04 11.29 17.85
CA LEU A 141 -8.03 10.21 17.94
C LEU A 141 -7.36 8.84 17.82
N GLY A 142 -8.04 7.79 18.27
CA GLY A 142 -7.55 6.42 18.31
C GLY A 142 -8.61 5.42 17.87
N THR A 143 -8.32 4.15 18.09
CA THR A 143 -9.16 3.03 17.64
C THR A 143 -9.87 2.31 18.78
N GLN A 144 -9.50 2.60 20.04
CA GLN A 144 -10.01 1.93 21.23
C GLN A 144 -10.54 2.96 22.23
N TYR A 145 -11.77 2.77 22.69
CA TYR A 145 -12.44 3.63 23.66
C TYR A 145 -13.24 2.79 24.66
N VAL A 146 -13.51 3.38 25.82
CA VAL A 146 -14.47 2.84 26.79
C VAL A 146 -15.50 3.92 27.05
N VAL A 147 -16.77 3.57 26.81
CA VAL A 147 -17.92 4.43 27.06
C VAL A 147 -18.01 4.71 28.55
N MET A 148 -18.30 5.96 28.90
CA MET A 148 -18.59 6.34 30.27
C MET A 148 -19.78 7.30 30.27
N THR A 149 -20.84 6.85 30.91
CA THR A 149 -22.13 7.52 31.05
C THR A 149 -22.43 7.70 32.54
N LEU A 150 -23.59 8.26 32.88
CA LEU A 150 -24.06 8.36 34.26
C LEU A 150 -25.36 7.59 34.41
N HIS A 151 -25.57 6.91 35.54
CA HIS A 151 -26.82 6.20 35.77
C HIS A 151 -28.00 7.19 35.79
N PRO A 152 -29.01 7.06 34.90
CA PRO A 152 -30.13 7.98 34.88
C PRO A 152 -30.99 7.79 36.15
N ILE A 153 -31.26 8.87 36.89
CA ILE A 153 -31.97 8.74 38.19
C ILE A 153 -33.49 8.65 38.02
N SER A 154 -34.07 9.25 36.98
CA SER A 154 -35.53 9.39 36.89
C SER A 154 -36.12 9.22 35.48
N ARG A 155 -35.42 9.69 34.44
CA ARG A 155 -35.85 9.62 33.04
C ARG A 155 -34.64 9.82 32.10
N GLY A 156 -34.83 9.45 30.84
CA GLY A 156 -33.85 9.63 29.76
C GLY A 156 -32.87 8.47 29.61
N HIS A 157 -32.11 8.53 28.53
CA HIS A 157 -31.19 7.47 28.12
C HIS A 157 -29.72 7.86 28.34
N THR A 158 -28.91 6.91 28.80
CA THR A 158 -27.46 6.99 28.57
C THR A 158 -27.16 6.76 27.10
N GLN A 159 -26.12 7.41 26.58
CA GLN A 159 -25.82 7.35 25.16
C GLN A 159 -24.34 7.47 24.85
N PHE A 160 -23.95 6.92 23.70
CA PHE A 160 -22.67 7.17 23.08
C PHE A 160 -22.84 7.27 21.57
N ALA A 161 -21.90 7.96 20.91
CA ALA A 161 -21.86 8.03 19.46
C ALA A 161 -20.46 7.77 18.94
N VAL A 162 -20.37 7.14 17.77
CA VAL A 162 -19.13 6.88 17.04
C VAL A 162 -19.21 7.54 15.68
N ILE A 163 -18.22 8.37 15.35
CA ILE A 163 -18.15 9.10 14.08
C ILE A 163 -16.85 8.75 13.37
N ALA A 164 -16.93 8.31 12.12
CA ALA A 164 -15.76 7.90 11.37
C ALA A 164 -14.98 9.09 10.79
N THR A 165 -13.64 8.98 10.83
CA THR A 165 -12.72 10.01 10.29
C THR A 165 -12.21 9.70 8.88
N GLY A 166 -12.59 8.54 8.34
CA GLY A 166 -12.27 8.06 6.99
C GLY A 166 -13.32 7.04 6.51
N ASP A 167 -13.35 6.78 5.21
CA ASP A 167 -14.31 5.85 4.61
C ASP A 167 -14.02 4.39 4.98
N SER A 168 -15.03 3.52 4.90
CA SER A 168 -14.94 2.10 5.24
C SER A 168 -14.26 1.86 6.61
N THR A 169 -14.74 2.54 7.66
CA THR A 169 -14.26 2.33 9.03
C THR A 169 -15.12 1.26 9.71
N SER A 170 -14.54 0.10 10.00
CA SER A 170 -15.20 -0.98 10.72
C SER A 170 -15.18 -0.72 12.21
N VAL A 171 -16.35 -0.75 12.86
CA VAL A 171 -16.52 -0.52 14.30
C VAL A 171 -17.16 -1.74 14.95
N GLN A 172 -16.63 -2.12 16.11
CA GLN A 172 -17.16 -3.12 16.99
C GLN A 172 -17.39 -2.51 18.37
N VAL A 173 -18.56 -2.78 18.98
CA VAL A 173 -18.88 -2.34 20.34
C VAL A 173 -19.29 -3.53 21.18
N THR A 174 -18.60 -3.78 22.29
CA THR A 174 -19.03 -4.74 23.32
C THR A 174 -19.81 -3.99 24.38
N LEU A 175 -21.09 -4.31 24.57
CA LEU A 175 -22.00 -3.57 25.43
C LEU A 175 -21.88 -3.94 26.91
N ARG A 176 -22.27 -3.01 27.79
CA ARG A 176 -22.48 -3.26 29.23
C ARG A 176 -23.92 -3.04 29.71
N GLY A 177 -24.81 -2.61 28.83
CA GLY A 177 -26.23 -2.46 29.10
C GLY A 177 -27.06 -2.75 27.86
N SER A 178 -28.38 -2.89 28.04
CA SER A 178 -29.28 -3.23 26.94
C SER A 178 -29.55 -2.03 26.04
N VAL A 179 -29.52 -2.22 24.71
CA VAL A 179 -29.74 -1.17 23.71
C VAL A 179 -30.67 -1.67 22.58
N THR A 180 -31.19 -0.76 21.76
CA THR A 180 -31.88 -1.14 20.51
C THR A 180 -31.37 -0.33 19.36
N PHE A 181 -30.86 -1.00 18.33
CA PHE A 181 -30.27 -0.38 17.15
C PHE A 181 -30.72 -1.11 15.89
N GLU A 182 -31.10 -0.35 14.85
CA GLU A 182 -31.60 -0.87 13.57
C GLU A 182 -32.72 -1.93 13.71
N GLY A 183 -33.60 -1.74 14.69
CA GLY A 183 -34.74 -2.63 14.96
C GLY A 183 -34.40 -3.93 15.68
N GLN A 184 -33.15 -4.11 16.13
CA GLN A 184 -32.71 -5.24 16.95
C GLN A 184 -32.35 -4.80 18.36
N THR A 185 -32.72 -5.60 19.35
CA THR A 185 -32.36 -5.40 20.76
C THR A 185 -31.14 -6.24 21.10
N TYR A 186 -30.15 -5.61 21.71
CA TYR A 186 -28.91 -6.21 22.20
C TYR A 186 -28.88 -6.05 23.73
N ASN A 187 -28.43 -7.08 24.44
CA ASN A 187 -28.29 -7.07 25.90
C ASN A 187 -26.85 -6.71 26.30
N ALA A 188 -26.60 -6.60 27.60
CA ALA A 188 -25.23 -6.52 28.11
C ALA A 188 -24.37 -7.70 27.60
N ASP A 189 -23.08 -7.42 27.35
CA ASP A 189 -22.06 -8.30 26.77
C ASP A 189 -22.28 -8.71 25.29
N ASP A 190 -23.40 -8.34 24.66
CA ASP A 190 -23.58 -8.49 23.21
C ASP A 190 -22.63 -7.55 22.45
N VAL A 191 -22.28 -7.95 21.22
CA VAL A 191 -21.37 -7.23 20.34
C VAL A 191 -22.12 -6.61 19.16
N LEU A 192 -22.18 -5.28 19.07
CA LEU A 192 -22.61 -4.60 17.85
C LEU A 192 -21.45 -4.47 16.87
N ARG A 193 -21.76 -4.60 15.57
CA ARG A 193 -20.82 -4.38 14.49
C ARG A 193 -21.45 -3.53 13.41
N PHE A 194 -20.73 -2.53 12.94
CA PHE A 194 -21.17 -1.68 11.85
C PHE A 194 -19.98 -1.04 11.13
N VAL A 195 -20.13 -0.76 9.83
CA VAL A 195 -19.17 0.00 9.04
C VAL A 195 -19.67 1.42 8.86
N LEU A 196 -18.77 2.40 8.95
CA LEU A 196 -19.04 3.83 8.78
C LEU A 196 -18.18 4.41 7.67
N ASN A 197 -18.75 5.30 6.86
CA ASN A 197 -18.00 6.15 5.96
C ASN A 197 -17.56 7.46 6.64
N GLU A 198 -16.64 8.21 6.05
CA GLU A 198 -16.11 9.44 6.65
C GLU A 198 -17.24 10.44 6.94
N LEU A 199 -17.33 10.95 8.17
CA LEU A 199 -18.41 11.80 8.71
C LEU A 199 -19.78 11.13 8.88
N GLU A 200 -19.88 9.83 8.65
CA GLU A 200 -21.02 9.05 9.09
C GLU A 200 -20.92 8.79 10.60
N ALA A 201 -22.04 8.89 11.29
CA ALA A 201 -22.18 8.74 12.72
C ALA A 201 -23.19 7.64 13.05
N VAL A 202 -22.90 6.84 14.07
CA VAL A 202 -23.85 5.94 14.72
C VAL A 202 -23.96 6.35 16.18
N GLN A 203 -25.17 6.68 16.61
CA GLN A 203 -25.51 6.90 18.00
C GLN A 203 -26.27 5.69 18.54
N ILE A 204 -26.00 5.34 19.80
CA ILE A 204 -26.62 4.24 20.52
C ILE A 204 -27.10 4.75 21.87
N GLN A 205 -28.33 4.42 22.22
CA GLN A 205 -28.97 4.73 23.50
C GLN A 205 -29.30 3.44 24.26
N GLY A 206 -29.10 3.50 25.58
CA GLY A 206 -29.52 2.46 26.52
C GLY A 206 -31.04 2.41 26.64
N HIS A 207 -31.59 1.23 26.96
CA HIS A 207 -32.97 1.13 27.43
C HIS A 207 -33.17 1.95 28.72
N ASP A 208 -34.43 2.28 29.04
CA ASP A 208 -34.78 3.17 30.17
C ASP A 208 -33.94 2.89 31.43
N LEU A 209 -33.14 3.88 31.84
CA LEU A 209 -32.28 3.87 33.04
C LEU A 209 -31.08 2.89 33.01
N GLU A 210 -30.78 2.22 31.89
CA GLU A 210 -29.55 1.43 31.74
C GLU A 210 -28.29 2.31 31.80
N ASP A 211 -27.19 1.79 32.35
CA ASP A 211 -25.89 2.46 32.36
C ASP A 211 -24.94 1.77 31.39
N LEU A 212 -24.56 2.47 30.31
CA LEU A 212 -23.68 1.93 29.27
C LEU A 212 -22.18 2.04 29.60
N THR A 213 -21.84 2.52 30.80
CA THR A 213 -20.44 2.63 31.24
C THR A 213 -19.72 1.30 31.16
N GLY A 214 -18.50 1.34 30.65
CA GLY A 214 -17.67 0.15 30.47
C GLY A 214 -17.87 -0.56 29.14
N SER A 215 -18.83 -0.12 28.30
CA SER A 215 -18.94 -0.63 26.93
C SER A 215 -17.66 -0.28 26.17
N THR A 216 -17.06 -1.26 25.50
CA THR A 216 -15.77 -1.07 24.81
C THR A 216 -15.99 -0.92 23.32
N ILE A 217 -15.35 0.09 22.72
CA ILE A 217 -15.42 0.36 21.28
C ILE A 217 -14.05 0.07 20.69
N TYR A 218 -14.05 -0.74 19.63
CA TYR A 218 -12.89 -1.01 18.79
C TYR A 218 -13.19 -0.60 17.36
N SER A 219 -12.17 -0.10 16.65
CA SER A 219 -12.25 0.25 15.24
C SER A 219 -10.92 -0.03 14.53
N ASP A 220 -10.96 -0.23 13.22
CA ASP A 220 -9.77 -0.45 12.40
C ASP A 220 -9.05 0.87 12.03
N LYS A 221 -9.79 1.98 12.00
CA LYS A 221 -9.31 3.35 11.72
C LYS A 221 -9.70 4.29 12.87
N PRO A 222 -8.98 5.41 13.09
CA PRO A 222 -9.34 6.36 14.13
C PRO A 222 -10.78 6.87 14.01
N VAL A 223 -11.51 6.91 15.13
CA VAL A 223 -12.89 7.40 15.22
C VAL A 223 -13.01 8.48 16.29
N ALA A 224 -13.99 9.38 16.15
CA ALA A 224 -14.40 10.26 17.24
C ALA A 224 -15.50 9.57 18.04
N VAL A 225 -15.32 9.47 19.36
CA VAL A 225 -16.30 8.86 20.27
C VAL A 225 -16.82 9.89 21.25
N PHE A 226 -18.13 9.94 21.40
CA PHE A 226 -18.84 10.78 22.35
C PHE A 226 -19.56 9.90 23.36
N SER A 227 -19.67 10.36 24.60
CA SER A 227 -20.48 9.68 25.63
C SER A 227 -21.17 10.70 26.52
N GLY A 228 -22.29 10.30 27.08
CA GLY A 228 -23.06 11.16 27.97
C GLY A 228 -24.48 10.65 28.20
N ASN A 229 -25.37 11.58 28.50
CA ASN A 229 -26.77 11.29 28.78
C ASN A 229 -27.64 12.32 28.08
N GLU A 230 -28.77 11.85 27.55
CA GLU A 230 -29.85 12.71 27.09
C GLU A 230 -30.39 13.56 28.26
N CYS A 231 -30.49 12.95 29.44
CA CYS A 231 -30.86 13.58 30.71
C CYS A 231 -30.17 12.89 31.88
N THR A 232 -29.59 13.67 32.79
CA THR A 232 -29.09 13.20 34.10
C THR A 232 -29.39 14.22 35.19
N THR A 233 -29.45 13.76 36.45
CA THR A 233 -29.69 14.61 37.63
C THR A 233 -28.81 14.13 38.79
N HIS A 234 -28.69 14.92 39.85
CA HIS A 234 -28.31 14.46 41.17
C HIS A 234 -29.23 15.06 42.24
N ALA A 235 -29.00 14.75 43.52
CA ALA A 235 -29.81 15.31 44.59
C ALA A 235 -29.74 16.84 44.57
N GLY A 236 -30.88 17.51 44.41
CA GLY A 236 -30.99 18.97 44.43
C GLY A 236 -30.83 19.68 43.08
N SER A 237 -30.64 18.95 41.97
CA SER A 237 -30.53 19.52 40.61
C SER A 237 -31.69 19.16 39.69
N ALA A 238 -31.80 19.91 38.60
CA ALA A 238 -32.67 19.64 37.46
C ALA A 238 -32.02 18.63 36.49
N CYS A 239 -32.80 18.22 35.49
CA CYS A 239 -32.42 17.27 34.46
C CYS A 239 -31.67 18.00 33.36
N ASP A 240 -30.41 17.62 33.15
CA ASP A 240 -29.53 18.20 32.13
C ASP A 240 -29.00 17.16 31.14
N THR A 241 -28.89 17.58 29.87
CA THR A 241 -28.13 16.84 28.86
C THR A 241 -26.65 17.02 29.15
N VAL A 242 -25.89 15.92 29.18
CA VAL A 242 -24.44 15.96 29.33
C VAL A 242 -23.75 15.21 28.20
N THR A 243 -22.61 15.72 27.74
CA THR A 243 -21.87 15.11 26.62
C THR A 243 -20.38 15.46 26.67
N GLU A 244 -19.53 14.49 26.35
CA GLU A 244 -18.07 14.66 26.30
C GLU A 244 -17.50 13.91 25.09
N GLN A 245 -16.48 14.49 24.45
CA GLN A 245 -15.68 13.76 23.47
C GLN A 245 -14.57 13.01 24.20
N LEU A 246 -14.61 11.68 24.13
CA LEU A 246 -13.67 10.85 24.87
C LEU A 246 -12.28 10.86 24.23
N VAL A 247 -11.25 10.81 25.08
CA VAL A 247 -9.89 10.47 24.63
C VAL A 247 -9.72 8.95 24.49
N PRO A 248 -8.98 8.48 23.48
CA PRO A 248 -8.79 7.05 23.26
C PRO A 248 -7.97 6.41 24.39
N VAL A 249 -8.12 5.10 24.58
CA VAL A 249 -7.41 4.31 25.61
C VAL A 249 -5.90 4.52 25.58
N LYS A 250 -5.31 4.68 24.38
CA LYS A 250 -3.87 4.96 24.20
C LYS A 250 -3.40 6.27 24.86
N SER A 251 -4.33 7.16 25.18
CA SER A 251 -4.07 8.46 25.81
C SER A 251 -4.34 8.48 27.31
N TRP A 252 -4.82 7.38 27.89
CA TRP A 252 -5.06 7.26 29.32
C TRP A 252 -3.74 7.16 30.07
N GLU A 253 -3.71 7.63 31.32
CA GLU A 253 -2.52 7.63 32.17
C GLU A 253 -2.92 7.33 33.63
N GLN A 254 -1.96 7.26 34.56
CA GLN A 254 -2.21 6.70 35.89
C GLN A 254 -2.60 7.71 36.96
N LYS A 255 -2.26 8.98 36.79
CA LYS A 255 -2.33 9.99 37.86
C LYS A 255 -3.27 11.12 37.49
N HIS A 256 -4.36 11.26 38.23
CA HIS A 256 -5.39 12.26 37.99
C HIS A 256 -5.51 13.18 39.19
N ILE A 257 -5.35 14.49 38.96
CA ILE A 257 -5.53 15.50 39.98
C ILE A 257 -6.93 16.07 39.84
N TYR A 258 -7.78 15.81 40.82
CA TYR A 258 -9.11 16.41 40.88
C TYR A 258 -9.08 17.68 41.71
N THR A 259 -9.94 18.63 41.36
CA THR A 259 -9.98 19.95 42.00
C THR A 259 -11.42 20.37 42.26
N ALA A 260 -11.59 21.27 43.22
CA ALA A 260 -12.85 21.93 43.49
C ALA A 260 -12.62 23.42 43.79
N ALA A 261 -13.66 24.24 43.67
CA ALA A 261 -13.55 25.68 43.92
C ALA A 261 -13.31 25.97 45.41
N ARG A 262 -13.84 25.13 46.30
CA ARG A 262 -13.59 25.14 47.75
C ARG A 262 -13.31 23.77 48.33
N SER A 263 -12.72 23.73 49.52
CA SER A 263 -12.43 22.49 50.23
C SER A 263 -13.67 21.74 50.73
N ASP A 264 -14.82 22.41 50.82
CA ASP A 264 -16.12 21.85 51.19
C ASP A 264 -17.02 21.52 49.99
N ASP A 265 -16.57 21.77 48.75
CA ASP A 265 -17.27 21.32 47.55
C ASP A 265 -17.16 19.79 47.41
N ASP A 266 -18.31 19.17 47.13
CA ASP A 266 -18.47 17.73 46.95
C ASP A 266 -18.95 17.44 45.51
N ASN A 267 -18.03 16.92 44.69
CA ASN A 267 -18.32 16.51 43.32
C ASN A 267 -18.26 14.99 43.16
N ILE A 268 -18.99 14.48 42.17
CA ILE A 268 -19.04 13.05 41.87
C ILE A 268 -17.92 12.74 40.87
N TYR A 269 -17.22 11.63 41.07
CA TYR A 269 -16.17 11.18 40.16
C TYR A 269 -16.38 9.73 39.78
N ARG A 270 -16.09 9.43 38.52
CA ARG A 270 -16.14 8.08 37.97
C ARG A 270 -14.80 7.73 37.33
N ILE A 271 -14.29 6.55 37.64
CA ILE A 271 -13.00 6.05 37.13
C ILE A 271 -13.23 4.68 36.50
N VAL A 272 -12.96 4.53 35.21
CA VAL A 272 -13.15 3.25 34.49
C VAL A 272 -11.80 2.63 34.13
N ALA A 273 -11.74 1.29 34.20
CA ALA A 273 -10.58 0.52 33.81
C ALA A 273 -10.75 -0.09 32.41
N TYR A 274 -9.66 -0.18 31.66
CA TYR A 274 -9.56 -0.97 30.43
C TYR A 274 -8.66 -2.20 30.61
N PHE A 275 -7.70 -2.13 31.51
CA PHE A 275 -6.79 -3.23 31.82
C PHE A 275 -7.29 -4.00 33.05
N SER A 276 -7.09 -5.32 33.05
CA SER A 276 -7.36 -6.15 34.22
C SER A 276 -6.55 -5.74 35.44
N GLU A 277 -7.00 -6.06 36.66
CA GLU A 277 -6.27 -5.76 37.90
C GLU A 277 -5.79 -4.29 38.02
N THR A 278 -6.64 -3.33 37.62
CA THR A 278 -6.33 -1.90 37.74
C THR A 278 -6.63 -1.45 39.17
N ASN A 279 -5.59 -1.33 39.98
CA ASN A 279 -5.69 -1.00 41.40
C ASN A 279 -5.71 0.52 41.59
N LEU A 280 -6.78 1.04 42.19
CA LEU A 280 -6.97 2.46 42.48
C LEU A 280 -6.56 2.79 43.92
N THR A 281 -5.87 3.92 44.07
CA THR A 281 -5.60 4.58 45.35
C THR A 281 -6.33 5.92 45.35
N ILE A 282 -7.40 6.00 46.14
CA ILE A 282 -8.32 7.15 46.21
C ILE A 282 -8.28 7.73 47.64
N PRO A 283 -8.12 9.05 47.82
CA PRO A 283 -8.05 9.66 49.15
C PRO A 283 -9.30 9.36 50.00
N GLY A 284 -9.10 8.74 51.17
CA GLY A 284 -10.19 8.45 52.12
C GLY A 284 -10.96 7.14 51.86
N PHE A 285 -10.58 6.36 50.85
CA PHE A 285 -11.23 5.09 50.52
C PHE A 285 -10.22 3.92 50.59
N GLU A 286 -10.72 2.72 50.86
CA GLU A 286 -9.90 1.49 50.78
C GLU A 286 -9.51 1.20 49.33
N HIS A 287 -8.37 0.52 49.14
CA HIS A 287 -7.88 0.13 47.81
C HIS A 287 -8.96 -0.65 47.05
N GLN A 288 -9.25 -0.21 45.83
CA GLN A 288 -10.19 -0.87 44.92
C GLN A 288 -9.39 -1.49 43.78
N SER A 289 -9.81 -2.66 43.30
CA SER A 289 -9.27 -3.28 42.08
C SER A 289 -10.39 -3.36 41.06
N LEU A 290 -10.13 -2.92 39.83
CA LEU A 290 -11.10 -2.91 38.73
C LEU A 290 -10.63 -3.81 37.60
N GLU A 291 -11.56 -4.59 37.05
CA GLU A 291 -11.41 -5.35 35.80
C GLU A 291 -11.84 -4.52 34.57
N PRO A 292 -11.57 -4.98 33.32
CA PRO A 292 -11.90 -4.22 32.11
C PRO A 292 -13.40 -3.91 32.00
N GLY A 293 -13.71 -2.63 31.82
CA GLY A 293 -15.07 -2.11 31.77
C GLY A 293 -15.72 -1.93 33.15
N GLU A 294 -15.10 -2.37 34.25
CA GLU A 294 -15.54 -2.01 35.59
C GLU A 294 -15.13 -0.57 35.92
N PHE A 295 -15.91 0.06 36.81
CA PHE A 295 -15.66 1.42 37.23
C PHE A 295 -15.90 1.60 38.73
N TRP A 296 -15.20 2.58 39.29
CA TRP A 296 -15.49 3.13 40.61
C TRP A 296 -16.27 4.43 40.46
N GLU A 297 -17.25 4.64 41.32
CA GLU A 297 -17.96 5.92 41.46
C GLU A 297 -17.99 6.33 42.93
N GLY A 298 -17.77 7.62 43.19
CA GLY A 298 -17.89 8.17 44.53
C GLY A 298 -17.80 9.68 44.57
N ARG A 299 -18.14 10.22 45.75
CA ARG A 299 -18.08 11.65 46.06
C ARG A 299 -16.72 11.99 46.66
N LEU A 300 -16.02 12.96 46.08
CA LEU A 300 -14.73 13.45 46.56
C LEU A 300 -14.84 14.92 46.98
N LEU A 301 -14.31 15.22 48.16
CA LEU A 301 -14.30 16.56 48.74
C LEU A 301 -13.02 17.31 48.36
N GLY A 302 -13.17 18.58 48.00
CA GLY A 302 -12.04 19.47 47.75
C GLY A 302 -11.15 19.03 46.58
N SER A 303 -9.83 19.11 46.78
CA SER A 303 -8.83 18.72 45.77
C SER A 303 -7.97 17.56 46.27
N GLY A 304 -7.47 16.73 45.36
CA GLY A 304 -6.62 15.59 45.71
C GLY A 304 -6.04 14.86 44.50
N LEU A 305 -5.31 13.79 44.77
CA LEU A 305 -4.68 12.94 43.76
C LEU A 305 -5.28 11.54 43.81
N VAL A 306 -5.77 11.07 42.67
CA VAL A 306 -6.07 9.66 42.43
C VAL A 306 -4.94 9.05 41.64
N THR A 307 -4.45 7.88 42.08
CA THR A 307 -3.46 7.10 41.34
C THR A 307 -3.98 5.70 41.04
N SER A 308 -3.52 5.14 39.93
CA SER A 308 -3.87 3.79 39.48
C SER A 308 -2.62 2.99 39.13
N SER A 309 -2.68 1.65 39.26
CA SER A 309 -1.56 0.77 38.89
C SER A 309 -1.35 0.67 37.37
N LYS A 310 -2.40 0.91 36.59
CA LYS A 310 -2.46 0.85 35.13
C LYS A 310 -3.29 2.04 34.63
N PRO A 311 -3.07 2.53 33.39
CA PRO A 311 -3.79 3.68 32.86
C PRO A 311 -5.32 3.54 32.97
N ALA A 312 -5.98 4.60 33.39
CA ALA A 312 -7.43 4.66 33.59
C ALA A 312 -7.98 6.00 33.08
N LEU A 313 -9.28 6.09 32.86
CA LEU A 313 -9.97 7.33 32.54
C LEU A 313 -10.79 7.79 33.75
N MET A 314 -10.68 9.07 34.08
CA MET A 314 -11.43 9.71 35.17
C MET A 314 -12.29 10.84 34.62
N MET A 315 -13.58 10.84 34.96
CA MET A 315 -14.48 11.96 34.71
C MET A 315 -15.02 12.55 36.02
N GLN A 316 -15.17 13.86 36.02
CA GLN A 316 -15.86 14.62 37.05
C GLN A 316 -17.29 14.87 36.58
N HIS A 317 -18.24 14.61 37.47
CA HIS A 317 -19.62 15.03 37.35
C HIS A 317 -19.86 16.15 38.35
N LEU A 318 -20.11 17.34 37.80
CA LEU A 318 -20.26 18.58 38.54
C LEU A 318 -21.56 18.55 39.36
N ALA A 319 -21.45 18.85 40.65
CA ALA A 319 -22.57 18.86 41.59
C ALA A 319 -22.53 20.02 42.60
N SER A 320 -21.33 20.54 42.89
CA SER A 320 -21.14 21.70 43.78
C SER A 320 -20.08 22.65 43.25
N ILE A 321 -20.41 23.94 43.23
CA ILE A 321 -19.48 25.03 42.95
C ILE A 321 -19.56 26.04 44.08
N ASN A 322 -18.46 26.25 44.80
CA ASN A 322 -18.34 27.28 45.84
C ASN A 322 -19.41 27.15 46.95
N GLY A 323 -19.77 25.91 47.30
CA GLY A 323 -20.80 25.55 48.29
C GLY A 323 -22.24 25.64 47.79
N ILE A 324 -22.45 25.88 46.50
CA ILE A 324 -23.78 25.93 45.86
C ILE A 324 -23.98 24.65 45.06
N THR A 325 -25.12 23.99 45.27
CA THR A 325 -25.58 22.89 44.42
C THR A 325 -25.93 23.43 43.03
N VAL A 326 -25.31 22.89 41.99
CA VAL A 326 -25.52 23.27 40.58
C VAL A 326 -26.10 22.10 39.80
N ASP A 327 -26.54 22.35 38.57
CA ASP A 327 -27.02 21.26 37.71
C ASP A 327 -25.85 20.47 37.09
N PRO A 328 -26.07 19.22 36.64
CA PRO A 328 -25.02 18.34 36.10
C PRO A 328 -24.25 18.89 34.90
N SER A 329 -22.94 18.67 34.91
CA SER A 329 -22.08 18.73 33.72
C SER A 329 -20.97 17.68 33.86
N ILE A 330 -20.43 17.17 32.75
CA ILE A 330 -19.34 16.20 32.78
C ILE A 330 -18.04 16.82 32.25
N ILE A 331 -16.94 16.49 32.93
CA ILE A 331 -15.62 17.00 32.58
C ILE A 331 -14.64 15.84 32.61
N GLN A 332 -13.97 15.58 31.49
CA GLN A 332 -12.85 14.65 31.49
C GLN A 332 -11.67 15.22 32.31
N VAL A 333 -11.31 14.55 33.40
CA VAL A 333 -10.23 15.01 34.31
C VAL A 333 -8.88 14.75 33.65
N PRO A 334 -8.05 15.79 33.37
CA PRO A 334 -6.75 15.59 32.76
C PRO A 334 -5.78 14.84 33.69
N ALA A 335 -5.03 13.89 33.15
CA ALA A 335 -3.93 13.26 33.87
C ALA A 335 -2.70 14.19 33.95
N GLU A 336 -1.76 13.92 34.87
CA GLU A 336 -0.52 14.71 35.06
C GLU A 336 0.26 14.90 33.74
N GLU A 337 0.28 13.86 32.90
CA GLU A 337 0.95 13.85 31.59
C GLU A 337 0.21 14.66 30.51
N HIS A 338 -1.08 14.95 30.70
CA HIS A 338 -1.85 15.82 29.79
C HIS A 338 -1.58 17.31 30.03
N PHE A 339 -0.70 17.66 30.97
CA PHE A 339 -0.45 19.05 31.31
C PHE A 339 0.36 19.74 30.19
N GLY A 340 0.07 21.00 29.94
CA GLY A 340 0.63 21.80 28.86
C GLY A 340 1.20 23.12 29.35
N TYR A 341 1.74 23.92 28.42
CA TYR A 341 2.33 25.23 28.75
C TYR A 341 1.42 26.39 28.37
N ALA A 342 0.40 26.16 27.55
CA ALA A 342 -0.54 27.19 27.18
C ALA A 342 -1.87 26.55 26.76
N PHE A 343 -2.97 27.14 27.20
CA PHE A 343 -4.33 26.77 26.80
C PHE A 343 -5.12 28.03 26.48
N GLY A 344 -5.96 27.94 25.47
CA GLY A 344 -6.86 29.01 25.06
C GLY A 344 -8.25 28.42 25.00
N PHE A 345 -9.20 29.04 25.68
CA PHE A 345 -10.57 28.56 25.82
C PHE A 345 -11.55 29.74 25.79
N THR A 346 -12.84 29.42 25.74
CA THR A 346 -13.92 30.39 25.81
C THR A 346 -14.90 30.02 26.91
N THR A 347 -15.82 30.91 27.26
CA THR A 347 -16.94 30.68 28.16
C THR A 347 -18.26 30.89 27.41
N PRO A 348 -19.34 30.15 27.74
CA PRO A 348 -20.63 30.29 27.08
C PRO A 348 -21.22 31.72 27.17
N PRO A 349 -22.10 32.10 26.23
CA PRO A 349 -22.93 33.31 26.34
C PRO A 349 -23.96 33.23 27.45
N GLN A 350 -24.83 34.23 27.57
CA GLN A 350 -25.97 34.19 28.49
C GLN A 350 -26.96 33.05 28.20
N SER A 351 -27.48 32.41 29.25
CA SER A 351 -28.66 31.55 29.20
C SER A 351 -29.94 32.38 29.45
N GLY A 352 -31.11 31.81 29.14
CA GLY A 352 -32.35 32.54 28.86
C GLY A 352 -32.92 33.42 30.00
N GLU A 353 -32.48 33.28 31.24
CA GLU A 353 -33.01 34.04 32.39
C GLU A 353 -32.10 35.17 32.90
N ASP A 354 -30.77 35.04 32.81
CA ASP A 354 -29.82 36.04 33.31
C ASP A 354 -29.13 36.78 32.16
N ALA A 355 -29.52 38.04 31.95
CA ALA A 355 -28.94 38.88 30.90
C ALA A 355 -27.43 39.15 31.06
N ASP A 356 -26.84 38.88 32.23
CA ASP A 356 -25.40 39.02 32.44
C ASP A 356 -24.63 37.68 32.22
N GLY A 357 -25.34 36.55 32.08
CA GLY A 357 -24.84 35.21 31.70
C GLY A 357 -24.23 34.33 32.80
N TYR A 358 -23.42 33.32 32.43
CA TYR A 358 -22.88 32.35 33.40
C TYR A 358 -21.86 32.96 34.37
N PHE A 359 -21.86 32.49 35.60
CA PHE A 359 -20.74 32.64 36.53
C PHE A 359 -19.64 31.65 36.14
N ASN A 360 -18.51 32.17 35.67
CA ASN A 360 -17.43 31.38 35.09
C ASN A 360 -16.25 31.23 36.05
N TYR A 361 -15.67 30.04 36.09
CA TYR A 361 -14.53 29.68 36.92
C TYR A 361 -13.51 28.88 36.13
N ILE A 362 -12.24 29.02 36.53
CA ILE A 362 -11.19 28.08 36.13
C ILE A 362 -10.44 27.58 37.35
N ASN A 363 -9.99 26.32 37.29
CA ASN A 363 -8.98 25.78 38.18
C ASN A 363 -7.69 25.57 37.38
N VAL A 364 -6.62 26.27 37.76
CA VAL A 364 -5.28 26.08 37.19
C VAL A 364 -4.46 25.20 38.12
N ILE A 365 -4.07 24.03 37.66
CA ILE A 365 -3.26 23.07 38.42
C ILE A 365 -1.81 23.21 37.97
N VAL A 366 -0.91 23.55 38.89
CA VAL A 366 0.52 23.80 38.60
C VAL A 366 1.38 23.42 39.81
N LYS A 367 2.69 23.17 39.65
CA LYS A 367 3.57 22.98 40.82
C LYS A 367 3.77 24.29 41.56
N ASN A 368 3.86 24.21 42.89
CA ASN A 368 3.98 25.36 43.78
C ASN A 368 5.17 26.28 43.42
N ASP A 369 6.31 25.70 43.01
CA ASP A 369 7.51 26.43 42.60
C ASP A 369 7.39 27.15 41.24
N SER A 370 6.32 26.90 40.50
CA SER A 370 6.06 27.39 39.15
C SER A 370 4.83 28.30 39.08
N MET A 371 4.23 28.65 40.23
CA MET A 371 3.01 29.46 40.31
C MET A 371 3.23 30.90 39.81
N GLU A 372 4.40 31.46 40.12
CA GLU A 372 4.76 32.85 39.85
C GLU A 372 4.83 33.21 38.36
N THR A 373 4.91 32.19 37.50
CA THR A 373 5.13 32.29 36.05
C THR A 373 3.86 32.00 35.22
N VAL A 374 2.71 31.80 35.88
CA VAL A 374 1.39 31.56 35.27
C VAL A 374 0.64 32.87 35.00
N PHE A 375 0.19 33.04 33.75
CA PHE A 375 -0.47 34.25 33.26
C PHE A 375 -1.84 33.92 32.67
N LEU A 376 -2.82 34.79 32.92
CA LEU A 376 -4.14 34.82 32.29
C LEU A 376 -4.24 36.07 31.42
N ASN A 377 -4.43 35.92 30.12
CA ASN A 377 -4.48 37.02 29.13
C ASN A 377 -3.28 37.98 29.27
N GLY A 378 -2.08 37.43 29.45
CA GLY A 378 -0.85 38.21 29.61
C GLY A 378 -0.71 38.94 30.95
N SER A 379 -1.59 38.69 31.93
CA SER A 379 -1.50 39.20 33.30
C SER A 379 -1.23 38.08 34.33
N PRO A 380 -0.33 38.26 35.32
CA PRO A 380 -0.09 37.23 36.33
C PRO A 380 -1.36 36.87 37.12
N ILE A 381 -1.59 35.59 37.38
CA ILE A 381 -2.73 35.14 38.21
C ILE A 381 -2.38 35.35 39.69
N LYS A 382 -2.66 36.56 40.23
CA LYS A 382 -2.40 36.93 41.63
C LYS A 382 -3.45 37.90 42.17
N GLY A 383 -3.65 37.92 43.49
CA GLY A 383 -4.45 38.94 44.19
C GLY A 383 -5.65 38.38 44.94
N SER A 384 -6.52 39.26 45.46
CA SER A 384 -7.63 38.89 46.36
C SER A 384 -8.80 38.16 45.68
N THR A 385 -8.77 38.02 44.35
CA THR A 385 -9.79 37.34 43.54
C THR A 385 -9.38 35.93 43.14
N VAL A 386 -8.20 35.48 43.54
CA VAL A 386 -7.67 34.13 43.31
C VAL A 386 -7.69 33.38 44.62
N HIS A 387 -8.28 32.18 44.64
CA HIS A 387 -8.23 31.29 45.78
C HIS A 387 -7.19 30.19 45.53
N GLU A 388 -6.17 30.15 46.39
CA GLU A 388 -5.09 29.17 46.33
C GLU A 388 -5.43 27.99 47.27
N SER A 389 -5.36 26.76 46.75
CA SER A 389 -5.53 25.54 47.54
C SER A 389 -4.42 24.55 47.26
N ASP A 390 -3.72 24.11 48.30
CA ASP A 390 -2.77 22.99 48.21
C ASP A 390 -3.51 21.72 47.77
N VAL A 391 -2.87 20.91 46.93
CA VAL A 391 -3.34 19.55 46.60
C VAL A 391 -2.64 18.58 47.57
N PRO A 392 -3.37 17.99 48.56
CA PRO A 392 -2.77 17.20 49.62
C PRO A 392 -1.86 16.09 49.10
N HIS A 393 -0.72 15.89 49.77
CA HIS A 393 0.28 14.86 49.46
C HIS A 393 0.96 14.97 48.07
N THR A 394 0.90 16.14 47.42
CA THR A 394 1.59 16.41 46.15
C THR A 394 2.39 17.70 46.21
N SER A 395 3.14 18.03 45.15
CA SER A 395 3.79 19.34 44.96
C SER A 395 2.91 20.34 44.19
N TYR A 396 1.65 19.99 43.92
CA TYR A 396 0.73 20.78 43.12
C TYR A 396 -0.10 21.73 43.99
N ILE A 397 -0.42 22.88 43.41
CA ILE A 397 -1.36 23.86 43.92
C ILE A 397 -2.45 24.08 42.86
N SER A 398 -3.68 24.28 43.33
CA SER A 398 -4.81 24.67 42.49
C SER A 398 -5.09 26.17 42.68
N LEU A 399 -5.12 26.92 41.58
CA LEU A 399 -5.51 28.32 41.54
C LEU A 399 -6.93 28.43 40.99
N THR A 400 -7.89 28.71 41.86
CA THR A 400 -9.29 28.94 41.45
C THR A 400 -9.47 30.43 41.14
N VAL A 401 -9.85 30.74 39.90
CA VAL A 401 -10.04 32.11 39.41
C VAL A 401 -11.49 32.28 38.95
N GLN A 402 -12.19 33.27 39.51
CA GLN A 402 -13.48 33.69 38.99
C GLN A 402 -13.27 34.63 37.80
N LEU A 403 -13.80 34.24 36.64
CA LEU A 403 -13.77 35.03 35.41
C LEU A 403 -14.97 36.01 35.36
N PRO A 404 -14.92 37.03 34.49
CA PRO A 404 -16.08 37.84 34.17
C PRO A 404 -17.31 36.99 33.81
N LYS A 405 -18.50 37.50 34.18
CA LYS A 405 -19.78 36.86 33.88
C LYS A 405 -20.07 36.94 32.36
N GLY A 406 -20.60 35.86 31.78
CA GLY A 406 -20.93 35.75 30.35
C GLY A 406 -19.79 35.28 29.43
N GLU A 407 -19.93 35.52 28.12
CA GLU A 407 -18.99 35.01 27.10
C GLU A 407 -17.67 35.79 27.08
N GLY A 408 -16.57 35.06 27.07
CA GLY A 408 -15.21 35.60 27.00
C GLY A 408 -14.24 34.64 26.33
N VAL A 409 -13.05 35.16 26.04
CA VAL A 409 -11.91 34.40 25.48
C VAL A 409 -10.73 34.60 26.40
N TYR A 410 -10.10 33.49 26.76
CA TYR A 410 -9.07 33.47 27.78
C TYR A 410 -7.91 32.58 27.37
N TYR A 411 -6.70 33.05 27.64
CA TYR A 411 -5.45 32.34 27.45
C TYR A 411 -4.76 32.19 28.79
N VAL A 412 -4.49 30.96 29.19
CA VAL A 412 -3.64 30.65 30.35
C VAL A 412 -2.31 30.13 29.82
N GLU A 413 -1.22 30.76 30.21
CA GLU A 413 0.12 30.42 29.73
C GLU A 413 1.16 30.41 30.85
N GLN A 414 2.16 29.55 30.65
CA GLN A 414 3.37 29.45 31.45
C GLN A 414 4.49 30.17 30.70
N THR A 415 4.94 31.31 31.22
CA THR A 415 5.86 32.21 30.49
C THR A 415 7.34 31.83 30.61
N ASP A 416 7.68 30.96 31.57
CA ASP A 416 9.04 30.46 31.75
C ASP A 416 9.17 29.00 31.29
N SER A 417 10.07 28.77 30.34
CA SER A 417 10.38 27.44 29.77
C SER A 417 10.95 26.42 30.78
N TYR A 418 11.43 26.88 31.95
CA TYR A 418 11.93 26.00 33.02
C TYR A 418 10.86 25.62 34.04
N SER A 419 9.69 26.26 33.99
CA SER A 419 8.58 26.00 34.90
C SER A 419 7.85 24.69 34.57
N SER A 420 7.13 24.16 35.55
CA SER A 420 6.29 22.98 35.34
C SER A 420 5.10 23.27 34.40
N PRO A 421 4.67 22.28 33.60
CA PRO A 421 3.44 22.38 32.83
C PRO A 421 2.23 22.46 33.78
N LEU A 422 1.13 23.02 33.28
CA LEU A 422 -0.11 23.25 34.00
C LEU A 422 -1.29 22.52 33.35
N SER A 423 -2.40 22.41 34.07
CA SER A 423 -3.71 22.00 33.54
C SER A 423 -4.75 23.07 33.86
N VAL A 424 -5.76 23.23 33.01
CA VAL A 424 -6.84 24.21 33.19
C VAL A 424 -8.18 23.52 32.95
N ILE A 425 -9.01 23.50 33.98
CA ILE A 425 -10.40 23.04 33.90
C ILE A 425 -11.30 24.28 33.90
N VAL A 426 -12.24 24.34 32.96
CA VAL A 426 -13.19 25.44 32.78
C VAL A 426 -14.57 24.94 33.16
N TYR A 427 -15.29 25.71 33.97
CA TYR A 427 -16.64 25.35 34.40
C TYR A 427 -17.40 26.58 34.88
N GLY A 428 -18.72 26.49 34.90
CA GLY A 428 -19.56 27.59 35.37
C GLY A 428 -21.00 27.18 35.55
N TYR A 429 -21.79 28.11 36.08
CA TYR A 429 -23.22 27.88 36.31
C TYR A 429 -24.04 29.16 36.12
N GLU A 430 -25.30 28.96 35.77
CA GLU A 430 -26.37 29.94 35.85
C GLU A 430 -27.41 29.44 36.89
N ARG A 431 -28.58 30.06 36.97
CA ARG A 431 -29.61 29.75 37.97
C ARG A 431 -30.11 28.31 37.94
N ALA A 432 -30.12 27.67 36.77
CA ALA A 432 -30.69 26.33 36.53
C ALA A 432 -29.96 25.60 35.38
N GLU A 433 -28.66 25.85 35.22
CA GLU A 433 -27.80 25.25 34.19
C GLU A 433 -26.34 25.27 34.67
N SER A 434 -25.52 24.32 34.21
CA SER A 434 -24.07 24.39 34.35
C SER A 434 -23.36 24.01 33.06
N TYR A 435 -22.04 24.15 33.02
CA TYR A 435 -21.21 23.60 31.95
C TYR A 435 -19.80 23.33 32.47
N GLY A 436 -19.05 22.51 31.76
CA GLY A 436 -17.65 22.29 32.06
C GLY A 436 -16.91 21.51 30.98
N TYR A 437 -15.61 21.74 30.88
CA TYR A 437 -14.70 20.99 30.01
C TYR A 437 -13.24 21.30 30.36
N ALA A 438 -12.31 20.47 29.90
CA ALA A 438 -10.90 20.82 29.93
C ALA A 438 -10.61 21.95 28.93
N ALA A 439 -9.85 22.97 29.33
CA ALA A 439 -9.41 24.04 28.41
C ALA A 439 -8.55 23.48 27.28
N GLY A 440 -7.90 22.35 27.50
CA GLY A 440 -7.13 21.62 26.52
C GLY A 440 -6.38 20.47 27.17
N LEU A 441 -5.85 19.58 26.35
CA LEU A 441 -5.12 18.40 26.77
C LEU A 441 -3.81 18.28 25.98
N SER A 442 -2.74 17.89 26.64
CA SER A 442 -1.47 17.55 26.00
C SER A 442 -1.48 16.04 25.70
N LEU A 443 -2.18 15.63 24.63
CA LEU A 443 -2.39 14.22 24.27
C LEU A 443 -1.26 13.67 23.40
N PHE A 444 -0.92 12.39 23.56
CA PHE A 444 -0.04 11.70 22.61
C PHE A 444 -0.54 11.91 21.18
N SER A 445 0.27 12.55 20.33
CA SER A 445 0.07 12.46 18.88
C SER A 445 0.40 11.03 18.48
N ASN A 446 -0.38 10.48 17.56
CA ASN A 446 -0.17 9.13 17.07
C ASN A 446 1.09 9.07 16.21
N GLU A 447 2.26 9.11 16.83
CA GLU A 447 3.56 8.94 16.16
C GLU A 447 4.26 7.66 16.59
N ARG A 448 3.45 6.64 16.91
CA ARG A 448 3.88 5.25 16.70
C ARG A 448 3.81 4.83 15.23
N LEU A 449 3.16 5.61 14.36
CA LEU A 449 3.33 5.49 12.93
C LEU A 449 4.40 6.48 12.50
N LEU A 450 5.63 5.97 12.44
CA LEU A 450 6.65 6.45 11.53
C LEU A 450 6.03 6.53 10.13
N SER A 451 5.42 7.67 9.81
CA SER A 451 4.74 7.91 8.55
C SER A 451 5.77 8.39 7.55
N LEU A 452 5.68 7.85 6.34
CA LEU A 452 6.47 8.30 5.20
C LEU A 452 5.50 8.57 4.06
N THR A 453 5.58 9.76 3.49
CA THR A 453 4.68 10.22 2.44
C THR A 453 5.49 10.98 1.39
N PRO A 454 5.46 10.55 0.12
CA PRO A 454 4.79 9.34 -0.38
C PRO A 454 5.53 8.03 -0.02
N TYR A 455 4.85 6.89 -0.11
CA TYR A 455 5.46 5.55 0.10
C TYR A 455 6.17 5.03 -1.15
N TYR A 456 5.64 5.33 -2.34
CA TYR A 456 6.27 5.03 -3.62
C TYR A 456 7.07 6.23 -4.10
N LEU A 457 8.26 5.98 -4.64
CA LEU A 457 9.15 7.00 -5.16
C LEU A 457 9.63 6.59 -6.54
N ARG A 458 9.89 7.60 -7.37
CA ARG A 458 10.49 7.44 -8.70
C ARG A 458 11.95 7.03 -8.62
N GLU A 459 12.36 6.12 -9.49
CA GLU A 459 13.77 5.71 -9.65
C GLU A 459 14.67 6.92 -9.98
N LEU A 460 14.20 7.91 -10.76
CA LEU A 460 14.98 9.14 -11.01
C LEU A 460 15.06 10.10 -9.82
N GLY A 461 14.19 9.94 -8.82
CA GLY A 461 14.11 10.78 -7.63
C GLY A 461 13.58 12.19 -7.92
N GLY A 462 13.97 13.16 -7.09
CA GLY A 462 13.56 14.57 -7.24
C GLY A 462 12.27 14.95 -6.51
N GLU A 463 11.55 13.97 -5.98
CA GLU A 463 10.29 14.15 -5.24
C GLU A 463 10.56 14.39 -3.73
N PRO A 464 9.76 15.22 -3.04
CA PRO A 464 9.84 15.40 -1.59
C PRO A 464 9.31 14.15 -0.87
N LEU A 465 10.15 13.59 -0.01
CA LEU A 465 9.80 12.54 0.94
C LEU A 465 9.64 13.19 2.33
N THR A 466 8.41 13.22 2.81
CA THR A 466 8.05 13.65 4.16
C THR A 466 8.10 12.45 5.10
N ILE A 467 8.90 12.54 6.16
CA ILE A 467 9.13 11.48 7.13
C ILE A 467 8.80 12.00 8.53
N THR A 468 7.92 11.29 9.23
CA THR A 468 7.64 11.52 10.64
C THR A 468 8.62 10.73 11.50
N VAL A 469 9.38 11.42 12.37
CA VAL A 469 10.41 10.88 13.26
C VAL A 469 9.94 10.90 14.73
N PRO A 470 10.41 9.97 15.59
CA PRO A 470 10.10 10.02 17.02
C PRO A 470 10.55 11.33 17.63
N CYS A 471 9.71 11.92 18.49
CA CYS A 471 9.85 13.29 18.93
C CYS A 471 11.27 13.81 19.21
N LEU A 472 11.53 14.99 18.65
CA LEU A 472 12.80 15.69 18.75
C LEU A 472 12.79 16.83 19.77
N LYS A 473 12.67 16.50 21.06
CA LYS A 473 13.10 17.42 22.13
C LYS A 473 14.63 17.42 22.19
N THR A 474 15.29 18.33 21.47
CA THR A 474 16.72 18.59 21.66
C THR A 474 16.94 20.01 22.17
N LYS A 475 17.71 20.16 23.25
CA LYS A 475 18.26 21.42 23.77
C LYS A 475 19.32 22.04 22.82
N VAL A 476 19.29 21.70 21.54
CA VAL A 476 20.32 22.02 20.54
C VAL A 476 19.78 23.13 19.64
N PRO A 477 20.54 24.21 19.41
CA PRO A 477 20.13 25.32 18.54
C PRO A 477 19.85 24.83 17.11
N VAL A 478 18.94 25.54 16.43
CA VAL A 478 18.35 25.30 15.09
C VAL A 478 19.37 25.15 13.93
N THR A 479 20.67 25.13 14.20
CA THR A 479 21.74 25.15 13.19
C THR A 479 22.26 23.78 12.74
N GLU A 480 21.79 22.66 13.32
CA GLU A 480 22.11 21.30 12.83
C GLU A 480 20.93 20.68 12.07
N TYR A 481 21.01 20.72 10.73
CA TYR A 481 20.04 20.14 9.80
C TYR A 481 19.89 18.62 10.01
N ALA A 482 18.65 18.11 9.92
CA ALA A 482 18.41 16.68 9.78
C ALA A 482 19.03 16.18 8.47
N LYS A 483 19.34 14.88 8.39
CA LYS A 483 19.88 14.27 7.17
C LYS A 483 19.13 12.98 6.86
N CYS A 484 18.73 12.83 5.60
CA CYS A 484 18.27 11.54 5.08
C CYS A 484 19.43 10.83 4.40
N LYS A 485 19.70 9.60 4.80
CA LYS A 485 20.64 8.70 4.15
C LYS A 485 19.83 7.64 3.38
N PHE A 486 19.89 7.70 2.06
CA PHE A 486 19.19 6.78 1.16
C PHE A 486 20.14 5.69 0.67
N SER A 487 19.69 4.44 0.70
CA SER A 487 20.39 3.35 0.02
C SER A 487 19.92 3.30 -1.45
N THR A 488 20.80 3.71 -2.37
CA THR A 488 20.45 3.89 -3.79
C THR A 488 20.75 2.67 -4.67
N GLY A 489 21.35 1.62 -4.12
CA GLY A 489 21.77 0.41 -4.86
C GLY A 489 23.22 0.44 -5.36
N LEU A 490 23.84 1.61 -5.46
CA LEU A 490 25.29 1.75 -5.72
C LEU A 490 26.05 2.26 -4.51
N VAL A 491 25.64 3.43 -4.00
CA VAL A 491 26.24 4.08 -2.84
C VAL A 491 25.16 4.70 -1.96
N ASP A 492 25.40 4.77 -0.66
CA ASP A 492 24.49 5.49 0.22
C ASP A 492 24.64 7.00 0.01
N VAL A 493 23.54 7.68 -0.33
CA VAL A 493 23.52 9.13 -0.58
C VAL A 493 22.96 9.85 0.63
N LEU A 494 23.70 10.85 1.12
CA LEU A 494 23.29 11.69 2.24
C LEU A 494 22.74 13.01 1.72
N VAL A 495 21.47 13.28 1.98
CA VAL A 495 20.77 14.50 1.57
C VAL A 495 20.44 15.34 2.81
N SER A 496 20.66 16.65 2.71
CA SER A 496 20.20 17.60 3.72
C SER A 496 18.68 17.60 3.78
N ALA A 497 18.13 17.62 4.99
CA ALA A 497 16.70 17.60 5.21
C ALA A 497 16.26 18.87 5.93
N ASP A 498 15.06 19.35 5.61
CA ASP A 498 14.42 20.42 6.36
C ASP A 498 13.50 19.85 7.41
N ARG A 499 13.54 20.45 8.59
CA ARG A 499 12.72 20.04 9.71
C ARG A 499 11.59 21.05 9.85
N THR A 500 10.40 20.67 9.43
CA THR A 500 9.24 21.58 9.39
C THR A 500 8.58 21.71 10.77
N ASP A 501 8.69 20.69 11.64
CA ASP A 501 8.14 20.70 13.00
C ASP A 501 8.91 19.71 13.93
N PRO A 502 8.52 19.48 15.21
CA PRO A 502 9.21 18.56 16.11
C PRO A 502 9.26 17.08 15.70
N TYR A 503 8.52 16.72 14.65
CA TYR A 503 8.24 15.37 14.24
C TYR A 503 8.42 15.16 12.74
N THR A 504 8.40 16.22 11.93
CA THR A 504 8.44 16.09 10.47
C THR A 504 9.79 16.52 9.90
N VAL A 505 10.35 15.63 9.07
CA VAL A 505 11.58 15.83 8.29
C VAL A 505 11.24 15.67 6.81
N VAL A 506 11.58 16.64 5.97
CA VAL A 506 11.36 16.61 4.53
C VAL A 506 12.70 16.51 3.80
N CYS A 507 12.81 15.54 2.89
CA CYS A 507 14.01 15.26 2.11
C CYS A 507 13.68 15.23 0.62
N ILE A 508 14.49 15.84 -0.26
CA ILE A 508 14.39 15.57 -1.70
C ILE A 508 15.10 14.24 -1.97
N THR A 509 14.40 13.33 -2.63
CA THR A 509 14.94 12.01 -2.96
C THR A 509 16.05 12.11 -4.01
N PRO A 510 17.16 11.36 -3.85
CA PRO A 510 18.18 11.24 -4.88
C PRO A 510 17.73 10.29 -6.00
N THR A 511 18.53 10.18 -7.06
CA THR A 511 18.37 9.11 -8.05
C THR A 511 18.74 7.76 -7.44
N PHE A 512 17.95 6.73 -7.73
CA PHE A 512 18.14 5.34 -7.36
C PHE A 512 18.59 4.54 -8.59
N TYR A 513 19.40 3.51 -8.36
CA TYR A 513 19.94 2.60 -9.37
C TYR A 513 19.46 1.16 -9.16
N MET A 514 18.31 1.04 -8.50
CA MET A 514 17.62 -0.21 -8.19
C MET A 514 16.13 0.07 -7.95
N ASN A 515 15.30 -0.95 -8.16
CA ASN A 515 13.86 -0.91 -7.94
C ASN A 515 13.47 -1.78 -6.74
N GLY A 516 12.25 -1.59 -6.22
CA GLY A 516 11.72 -2.36 -5.10
C GLY A 516 11.92 -1.69 -3.73
N LEU A 517 11.84 -2.49 -2.66
CA LEU A 517 11.97 -1.97 -1.29
C LEU A 517 13.43 -1.60 -0.97
N THR A 518 13.63 -0.38 -0.47
CA THR A 518 14.93 0.09 0.03
C THR A 518 14.79 0.77 1.39
N SER A 519 15.91 0.86 2.12
CA SER A 519 15.97 1.57 3.39
C SER A 519 16.35 3.04 3.22
N VAL A 520 15.68 3.90 3.98
CA VAL A 520 16.11 5.27 4.25
C VAL A 520 16.34 5.43 5.75
N TYR A 521 17.45 6.08 6.11
CA TYR A 521 17.77 6.39 7.49
C TYR A 521 17.69 7.89 7.71
N VAL A 522 16.88 8.31 8.68
CA VAL A 522 16.85 9.71 9.10
C VAL A 522 17.77 9.87 10.29
N SER A 523 18.87 10.58 10.08
CA SER A 523 19.86 10.89 11.11
C SER A 523 19.73 12.34 11.54
N LEU A 524 19.87 12.56 12.85
CA LEU A 524 19.75 13.87 13.46
C LEU A 524 21.09 14.28 14.08
N GLY A 525 21.31 15.59 14.23
CA GLY A 525 22.56 16.14 14.79
C GLY A 525 22.94 15.61 16.19
N ASP A 526 22.00 14.94 16.88
CA ASP A 526 22.22 14.28 18.17
C ASP A 526 22.83 12.85 18.08
N GLY A 527 23.12 12.37 16.86
CA GLY A 527 23.72 11.06 16.62
C GLY A 527 22.73 9.89 16.59
N LYS A 528 21.41 10.15 16.70
CA LYS A 528 20.38 9.11 16.49
C LYS A 528 20.07 8.93 15.01
N SER A 529 19.71 7.70 14.65
CA SER A 529 19.30 7.33 13.29
C SER A 529 18.08 6.42 13.34
N PHE A 530 17.07 6.72 12.51
CA PHE A 530 15.81 5.99 12.44
C PHE A 530 15.66 5.35 11.06
N PRO A 531 15.50 4.02 10.97
CA PRO A 531 15.31 3.33 9.70
C PRO A 531 13.83 3.37 9.27
N TYR A 532 13.60 3.52 7.97
CA TYR A 532 12.32 3.37 7.30
C TYR A 532 12.52 2.59 6.01
N PHE A 533 11.45 2.02 5.46
CA PHE A 533 11.44 1.37 4.17
C PHE A 533 10.55 2.12 3.19
N ILE A 534 11.05 2.36 1.98
CA ILE A 534 10.36 3.03 0.88
C ILE A 534 10.39 2.11 -0.34
N TYR A 535 9.39 2.22 -1.21
CA TYR A 535 9.35 1.45 -2.45
C TYR A 535 9.78 2.33 -3.64
N ILE A 536 10.78 1.88 -4.40
CA ILE A 536 11.25 2.54 -5.61
C ILE A 536 10.59 1.88 -6.83
N ALA A 537 9.81 2.65 -7.56
CA ALA A 537 9.19 2.21 -8.80
C ALA A 537 10.11 2.53 -9.99
N SER A 538 10.22 1.56 -10.92
CA SER A 538 10.95 1.76 -12.18
C SER A 538 10.30 2.86 -13.01
N GLU A 539 11.11 3.69 -13.68
CA GLU A 539 10.57 4.71 -14.59
C GLU A 539 9.79 4.12 -15.77
N GLU A 540 10.13 2.90 -16.23
CA GLU A 540 9.40 2.25 -17.34
C GLU A 540 7.95 1.90 -16.96
N ASP A 541 7.70 1.68 -15.67
CA ASP A 541 6.38 1.32 -15.14
C ASP A 541 5.51 2.54 -14.79
N LEU A 542 6.04 3.76 -14.92
CA LEU A 542 5.40 5.01 -14.51
C LEU A 542 5.09 5.94 -15.69
N PRO A 543 4.00 6.72 -15.62
CA PRO A 543 3.77 7.78 -16.59
C PRO A 543 4.83 8.89 -16.42
N PRO A 544 5.34 9.47 -17.52
CA PRO A 544 6.32 10.54 -17.47
C PRO A 544 5.74 11.84 -16.93
N LEU A 545 6.51 12.56 -16.08
CA LEU A 545 6.13 13.89 -15.59
C LEU A 545 6.51 14.99 -16.59
N VAL A 546 7.57 14.75 -17.38
CA VAL A 546 7.97 15.59 -18.51
C VAL A 546 8.00 14.72 -19.76
N GLN A 547 7.19 15.05 -20.74
CA GLN A 547 7.20 14.39 -22.04
C GLN A 547 8.25 15.04 -22.94
N ILE A 548 8.88 14.22 -23.78
CA ILE A 548 9.87 14.65 -24.77
C ILE A 548 9.43 14.13 -26.13
N GLN A 549 9.45 15.01 -27.12
CA GLN A 549 9.23 14.63 -28.51
C GLN A 549 10.14 15.44 -29.42
N GLN A 550 10.77 14.78 -30.40
CA GLN A 550 11.47 15.46 -31.49
C GLN A 550 10.61 15.36 -32.76
N GLU A 551 10.34 16.49 -33.41
CA GLU A 551 9.56 16.50 -34.65
C GLU A 551 10.24 15.66 -35.75
N ASN A 552 9.47 14.87 -36.50
CA ASN A 552 9.95 14.06 -37.62
C ASN A 552 11.13 13.09 -37.32
N SER A 553 11.29 12.64 -36.07
CA SER A 553 12.36 11.68 -35.70
C SER A 553 12.31 10.43 -36.57
N SER A 554 13.43 10.13 -37.23
CA SER A 554 13.60 8.91 -38.03
C SER A 554 13.95 7.67 -37.21
N PHE A 555 14.26 7.85 -35.92
CA PHE A 555 14.74 6.80 -35.01
C PHE A 555 13.67 6.27 -34.04
N GLY A 556 12.51 6.94 -33.95
CA GLY A 556 11.42 6.60 -33.05
C GLY A 556 11.42 7.42 -31.75
N ASP A 557 10.45 7.14 -30.88
CA ASP A 557 10.32 7.77 -29.57
C ASP A 557 11.41 7.24 -28.62
N GLY A 558 12.04 8.13 -27.85
CA GLY A 558 13.13 7.79 -26.92
C GLY A 558 14.56 8.01 -27.44
N ILE A 559 14.72 8.38 -28.72
CA ILE A 559 16.00 8.80 -29.30
C ILE A 559 15.92 10.27 -29.71
N ILE A 560 16.89 11.07 -29.28
CA ILE A 560 17.06 12.46 -29.70
C ILE A 560 18.25 12.53 -30.66
N ASP A 561 17.98 12.89 -31.91
CA ASP A 561 18.99 13.11 -32.93
C ASP A 561 19.44 14.57 -32.92
N LEU A 562 20.64 14.83 -32.37
CA LEU A 562 21.24 16.15 -32.40
C LEU A 562 21.97 16.48 -33.71
N THR A 563 22.02 15.54 -34.66
CA THR A 563 22.54 15.78 -36.01
C THR A 563 21.48 16.35 -36.95
N SER A 564 20.20 16.24 -36.59
CA SER A 564 19.08 16.93 -37.25
C SER A 564 18.92 18.37 -36.73
N ASP A 565 18.26 19.22 -37.53
CA ASP A 565 17.81 20.56 -37.14
C ASP A 565 16.39 20.53 -36.52
N ASP A 566 15.74 19.37 -36.48
CA ASP A 566 14.36 19.23 -35.99
C ASP A 566 14.23 19.59 -34.50
N PRO A 567 13.24 20.42 -34.13
CA PRO A 567 13.09 20.92 -32.77
C PRO A 567 12.67 19.81 -31.78
N ILE A 568 13.16 19.96 -30.54
CA ILE A 568 12.83 19.10 -29.40
C ILE A 568 11.80 19.84 -28.54
N MET A 569 10.63 19.24 -28.34
CA MET A 569 9.58 19.75 -27.48
C MET A 569 9.58 19.02 -26.14
N LEU A 570 9.66 19.81 -25.06
CA LEU A 570 9.40 19.37 -23.69
C LEU A 570 8.00 19.84 -23.29
N SER A 571 7.18 18.98 -22.70
CA SER A 571 5.87 19.35 -22.13
C SER A 571 5.65 18.75 -20.76
N TRP A 572 5.00 19.51 -19.88
CA TRP A 572 4.72 19.13 -18.48
C TRP A 572 3.45 19.78 -17.96
N ASP A 573 2.89 19.25 -16.87
CA ASP A 573 1.80 19.91 -16.15
C ASP A 573 2.38 20.99 -15.20
N PRO A 574 2.10 22.28 -15.42
CA PRO A 574 2.67 23.36 -14.62
C PRO A 574 2.17 23.37 -13.16
N THR A 575 1.03 22.72 -12.87
CA THR A 575 0.42 22.71 -11.52
C THR A 575 1.19 21.85 -10.52
N ILE A 576 1.94 20.85 -11.00
CA ILE A 576 2.70 19.92 -10.15
C ILE A 576 3.79 20.65 -9.34
N LEU A 577 4.34 21.73 -9.87
CA LEU A 577 5.39 22.51 -9.20
C LEU A 577 4.86 23.44 -8.09
N GLY A 578 3.54 23.58 -7.96
CA GLY A 578 2.87 24.50 -7.04
C GLY A 578 2.48 25.83 -7.70
N GLU A 579 1.36 26.40 -7.25
CA GLU A 579 0.78 27.64 -7.84
C GLU A 579 1.71 28.86 -7.74
N ASP A 580 2.62 28.85 -6.77
CA ASP A 580 3.58 29.94 -6.54
C ASP A 580 4.80 29.91 -7.49
N VAL A 581 4.98 28.85 -8.29
CA VAL A 581 6.13 28.70 -9.20
C VAL A 581 5.83 29.31 -10.56
N SER A 582 6.27 30.56 -10.76
CA SER A 582 6.11 31.28 -12.02
C SER A 582 7.17 30.95 -13.08
N HIS A 583 8.37 30.53 -12.67
CA HIS A 583 9.49 30.24 -13.56
C HIS A 583 10.26 28.97 -13.16
N VAL A 584 10.80 28.29 -14.16
CA VAL A 584 11.57 27.05 -14.03
C VAL A 584 12.91 27.15 -14.76
N THR A 585 13.90 26.42 -14.26
CA THR A 585 15.14 26.16 -14.95
C THR A 585 15.08 24.74 -15.52
N VAL A 586 15.43 24.61 -16.80
CA VAL A 586 15.53 23.33 -17.50
C VAL A 586 16.98 22.86 -17.44
N MET A 587 17.17 21.71 -16.84
CA MET A 587 18.46 21.06 -16.64
C MET A 587 18.51 19.79 -17.46
N MET A 588 19.71 19.37 -17.83
CA MET A 588 19.97 18.10 -18.50
C MET A 588 21.09 17.36 -17.76
N GLN A 589 20.90 16.08 -17.53
CA GLN A 589 21.92 15.17 -17.00
C GLN A 589 22.28 14.15 -18.05
N GLU A 590 23.56 13.83 -18.11
CA GLU A 590 24.09 12.76 -18.93
C GLU A 590 24.64 11.66 -18.02
N THR A 591 24.73 10.45 -18.54
CA THR A 591 25.24 9.32 -17.78
C THR A 591 26.76 9.18 -17.97
N ASP A 592 27.50 9.13 -16.87
CA ASP A 592 28.91 8.73 -16.86
C ASP A 592 29.00 7.22 -16.91
N TYR A 593 29.70 6.74 -17.93
CA TYR A 593 29.94 5.32 -18.17
C TYR A 593 31.42 4.93 -18.05
N ALA A 594 32.26 5.80 -17.50
CA ALA A 594 33.67 5.48 -17.22
C ALA A 594 33.82 4.34 -16.19
N SER A 595 32.75 3.99 -15.48
CA SER A 595 32.66 2.91 -14.50
C SER A 595 31.82 1.73 -15.03
N ASN A 596 31.96 0.51 -14.46
CA ASN A 596 31.11 -0.64 -14.83
C ASN A 596 29.62 -0.44 -14.49
N ASP A 597 29.33 0.55 -13.65
CA ASP A 597 28.00 0.90 -13.20
C ASP A 597 27.66 2.31 -13.70
N PRO A 598 26.57 2.47 -14.48
CA PRO A 598 26.17 3.75 -15.05
C PRO A 598 25.61 4.69 -13.98
N VAL A 599 26.06 5.95 -13.95
CA VAL A 599 25.66 6.96 -12.95
C VAL A 599 25.34 8.29 -13.64
N LEU A 600 24.27 8.97 -13.25
CA LEU A 600 23.98 10.32 -13.74
C LEU A 600 25.02 11.35 -13.25
N MET A 601 25.58 12.12 -14.18
CA MET A 601 26.53 13.20 -13.92
C MET A 601 25.87 14.45 -13.34
N GLU A 602 26.71 15.41 -12.95
CA GLU A 602 26.27 16.75 -12.58
C GLU A 602 25.49 17.39 -13.73
N ALA A 603 24.35 18.00 -13.39
CA ALA A 603 23.43 18.55 -14.35
C ALA A 603 23.93 19.86 -14.97
N VAL A 604 23.71 20.02 -16.27
CA VAL A 604 24.00 21.25 -17.00
C VAL A 604 22.71 22.03 -17.25
N SER A 605 22.76 23.35 -17.03
CA SER A 605 21.63 24.24 -17.32
C SER A 605 21.46 24.42 -18.82
N VAL A 606 20.32 23.98 -19.36
CA VAL A 606 19.95 24.17 -20.77
C VAL A 606 19.31 25.55 -20.98
N LYS A 607 18.28 25.87 -20.19
CA LYS A 607 17.64 27.20 -20.19
C LYS A 607 17.26 27.61 -18.77
N ASN A 608 17.54 28.87 -18.44
CA ASN A 608 17.21 29.46 -17.13
C ASN A 608 15.99 30.36 -17.22
N SER A 609 15.22 30.43 -16.12
CA SER A 609 14.12 31.38 -15.96
C SER A 609 13.07 31.29 -17.07
N VAL A 610 12.71 30.06 -17.45
CA VAL A 610 11.64 29.75 -18.41
C VAL A 610 10.30 29.93 -17.73
N LEU A 611 9.34 30.59 -18.37
CA LEU A 611 7.97 30.72 -17.85
C LEU A 611 7.37 29.32 -17.62
N ASN A 612 6.73 29.10 -16.46
CA ASN A 612 6.06 27.83 -16.16
C ASN A 612 4.72 27.70 -16.92
N SER A 613 4.78 27.65 -18.26
CA SER A 613 3.62 27.57 -19.16
C SER A 613 3.26 26.15 -19.62
N GLY A 614 3.97 25.13 -19.11
CA GLY A 614 3.72 23.71 -19.43
C GLY A 614 4.38 23.20 -20.72
N SER A 615 5.15 24.01 -21.44
CA SER A 615 5.90 23.56 -22.61
C SER A 615 7.11 24.44 -22.91
N LEU A 616 8.12 23.84 -23.56
CA LEU A 616 9.33 24.51 -24.03
C LEU A 616 9.87 23.83 -25.29
N THR A 617 10.26 24.62 -26.29
CA THR A 617 11.02 24.16 -27.46
C THR A 617 12.51 24.45 -27.30
N ILE A 618 13.33 23.45 -27.62
CA ILE A 618 14.80 23.47 -27.61
C ILE A 618 15.26 23.09 -29.02
N HIS A 619 16.25 23.82 -29.56
CA HIS A 619 16.86 23.45 -30.84
C HIS A 619 18.10 22.57 -30.60
N PRO A 620 18.34 21.53 -31.41
CA PRO A 620 19.51 20.66 -31.27
C PRO A 620 20.84 21.40 -31.14
N ILE A 621 21.01 22.50 -31.86
CA ILE A 621 22.21 23.36 -31.81
C ILE A 621 22.50 23.92 -30.42
N ASP A 622 21.47 24.14 -29.59
CA ASP A 622 21.60 24.64 -28.22
C ASP A 622 22.25 23.58 -27.30
N LEU A 623 22.17 22.30 -27.69
CA LEU A 623 22.67 21.16 -26.94
C LEU A 623 24.00 20.63 -27.49
N GLN A 624 24.31 20.81 -28.78
CA GLN A 624 25.53 20.27 -29.41
C GLN A 624 26.83 20.66 -28.68
N SER A 625 26.89 21.86 -28.07
CA SER A 625 28.08 22.30 -27.32
C SER A 625 28.31 21.57 -25.99
N LEU A 626 27.32 20.80 -25.53
CA LEU A 626 27.35 20.07 -24.26
C LEU A 626 27.92 18.64 -24.41
N TYR A 627 28.02 18.13 -25.65
CA TYR A 627 28.39 16.74 -25.91
C TYR A 627 29.78 16.63 -26.55
N GLU A 628 30.66 15.84 -25.93
CA GLU A 628 31.97 15.44 -26.50
C GLU A 628 31.96 14.01 -27.09
N HIS A 629 30.85 13.28 -26.98
CA HIS A 629 30.75 11.84 -27.27
C HIS A 629 29.58 11.52 -28.20
N GLY A 630 29.80 10.60 -29.17
CA GLY A 630 28.86 10.30 -30.25
C GLY A 630 27.45 9.80 -29.85
N LEU A 631 27.34 9.13 -28.70
CA LEU A 631 26.09 8.62 -28.12
C LEU A 631 26.14 8.74 -26.59
N SER A 632 25.05 9.21 -25.98
CA SER A 632 24.93 9.41 -24.53
C SER A 632 23.50 9.13 -24.05
N PHE A 633 23.33 8.64 -22.81
CA PHE A 633 22.02 8.50 -22.18
C PHE A 633 21.77 9.74 -21.35
N SER A 634 20.67 10.41 -21.61
CA SER A 634 20.37 11.72 -21.05
C SER A 634 18.98 11.73 -20.44
N THR A 635 18.80 12.56 -19.42
CA THR A 635 17.47 12.90 -18.90
C THR A 635 17.38 14.41 -18.73
N PHE A 636 16.22 14.97 -19.04
CA PHE A 636 15.91 16.35 -18.72
C PHE A 636 15.22 16.39 -17.37
N TYR A 637 15.40 17.48 -16.63
CA TYR A 637 14.53 17.77 -15.51
C TYR A 637 14.26 19.26 -15.35
N LEU A 638 13.09 19.55 -14.81
CA LEU A 638 12.65 20.90 -14.48
C LEU A 638 12.84 21.13 -12.98
N THR A 639 13.31 22.32 -12.60
CA THR A 639 13.36 22.73 -11.19
C THR A 639 12.99 24.21 -11.05
N PRO A 640 12.32 24.64 -9.96
CA PRO A 640 11.95 26.05 -9.77
C PRO A 640 13.16 27.00 -9.89
N SER A 641 13.00 28.10 -10.66
CA SER A 641 14.00 29.16 -10.78
C SER A 641 14.11 29.98 -9.47
N PRO A 642 15.29 30.51 -9.13
CA PRO A 642 15.54 31.08 -7.80
C PRO A 642 14.87 32.46 -7.57
N GLU A 643 14.04 32.55 -6.52
CA GLU A 643 13.81 33.77 -5.71
C GLU A 643 13.69 33.39 -4.21
N GLY A 644 14.80 33.07 -3.53
CA GLY A 644 14.83 32.79 -2.06
C GLY A 644 15.54 31.51 -1.60
N ASN A 645 15.61 31.32 -0.26
CA ASN A 645 16.51 30.40 0.48
C ASN A 645 16.52 28.94 -0.02
N ALA A 646 17.71 28.32 -0.08
CA ALA A 646 18.08 27.28 -1.05
C ALA A 646 18.07 25.80 -0.57
N ALA A 647 17.15 25.36 0.31
CA ALA A 647 17.33 24.04 0.95
C ALA A 647 16.63 22.83 0.28
N LEU A 648 15.46 22.96 -0.36
CA LEU A 648 14.77 21.81 -0.99
C LEU A 648 14.02 22.27 -2.24
N ARG A 649 14.31 21.69 -3.41
CA ARG A 649 13.61 22.00 -4.66
C ARG A 649 13.18 20.71 -5.35
N LEU A 650 11.88 20.60 -5.59
CA LEU A 650 11.27 19.57 -6.43
C LEU A 650 11.95 19.54 -7.81
N ARG A 651 12.17 18.34 -8.33
CA ARG A 651 12.66 18.11 -9.69
C ARG A 651 11.67 17.21 -10.42
N LEU A 652 11.24 17.64 -11.60
CA LEU A 652 10.38 16.83 -12.48
C LEU A 652 11.23 16.28 -13.60
N TYR A 653 11.46 14.97 -13.59
CA TYR A 653 12.27 14.30 -14.60
C TYR A 653 11.44 13.91 -15.83
N SER A 654 12.09 13.94 -16.98
CA SER A 654 11.63 13.24 -18.18
C SER A 654 11.97 11.75 -18.12
N PRO A 655 11.38 10.92 -18.98
CA PRO A 655 12.01 9.66 -19.35
C PRO A 655 13.46 9.89 -19.75
N ALA A 656 14.27 8.90 -19.46
CA ALA A 656 15.60 8.88 -20.01
C ALA A 656 15.54 8.59 -21.52
N VAL A 657 16.40 9.28 -22.26
CA VAL A 657 16.45 9.28 -23.72
C VAL A 657 17.88 9.03 -24.18
N ILE A 658 18.03 8.47 -25.38
CA ILE A 658 19.33 8.26 -25.99
C ILE A 658 19.61 9.41 -26.95
N THR A 659 20.64 10.17 -26.64
CA THR A 659 21.04 11.33 -27.43
C THR A 659 22.16 10.95 -28.40
N VAL A 660 21.93 11.22 -29.68
CA VAL A 660 22.84 10.92 -30.78
C VAL A 660 23.48 12.21 -31.27
N THR A 661 24.79 12.32 -31.19
CA THR A 661 25.55 13.52 -31.63
C THR A 661 26.42 13.22 -32.86
N SER A 662 26.57 11.94 -33.23
CA SER A 662 27.24 11.49 -34.44
C SER A 662 26.65 10.17 -34.95
N MET A 663 26.52 10.03 -36.27
CA MET A 663 26.04 8.80 -36.92
C MET A 663 27.06 7.64 -36.87
N THR A 664 28.31 7.88 -36.43
CA THR A 664 29.33 6.83 -36.31
C THR A 664 29.54 6.41 -34.86
N CYS A 665 29.19 5.17 -34.53
CA CYS A 665 29.39 4.59 -33.20
C CYS A 665 30.78 3.95 -33.09
N GLY A 666 31.62 4.44 -32.18
CA GLY A 666 32.92 3.80 -31.90
C GLY A 666 32.75 2.54 -31.05
N VAL A 667 32.41 1.39 -31.66
CA VAL A 667 32.11 0.11 -30.97
C VAL A 667 33.21 -0.30 -29.98
N SER A 668 34.47 0.05 -30.24
CA SER A 668 35.60 -0.21 -29.33
C SER A 668 35.53 0.50 -27.97
N LYS A 669 34.62 1.47 -27.80
CA LYS A 669 34.39 2.19 -26.53
C LYS A 669 33.29 1.58 -25.66
N TYR A 670 32.43 0.71 -26.21
CA TYR A 670 31.23 0.21 -25.54
C TYR A 670 31.35 -1.31 -25.32
N PRO A 671 31.41 -1.80 -24.08
CA PRO A 671 31.76 -3.19 -23.84
C PRO A 671 30.56 -4.12 -24.09
N LEU A 672 30.44 -4.65 -25.31
CA LEU A 672 29.90 -6.00 -25.51
C LEU A 672 30.85 -6.98 -24.80
N ARG A 673 30.70 -7.11 -23.47
CA ARG A 673 31.48 -8.09 -22.70
C ARG A 673 31.12 -9.47 -23.21
N SER A 674 32.17 -10.29 -23.39
CA SER A 674 32.19 -11.53 -24.19
C SER A 674 31.40 -12.71 -23.62
N THR A 675 30.42 -12.49 -22.74
CA THR A 675 29.65 -13.55 -22.07
C THR A 675 28.20 -13.50 -22.54
N VAL A 676 27.78 -14.57 -23.22
CA VAL A 676 26.38 -14.84 -23.55
C VAL A 676 25.66 -15.27 -22.26
N PRO A 677 24.54 -14.64 -21.88
CA PRO A 677 23.73 -15.11 -20.76
C PRO A 677 23.27 -16.56 -20.95
N THR A 678 23.23 -17.34 -19.86
CA THR A 678 22.87 -18.76 -19.88
C THR A 678 21.83 -19.06 -18.81
N GLY A 679 21.05 -20.13 -18.98
CA GLY A 679 20.02 -20.52 -18.01
C GLY A 679 18.76 -19.66 -18.07
N LEU A 680 18.58 -18.91 -19.16
CA LEU A 680 17.36 -18.14 -19.42
C LEU A 680 16.17 -19.06 -19.74
N PRO A 681 14.94 -18.66 -19.39
CA PRO A 681 13.74 -19.39 -19.77
C PRO A 681 13.61 -19.39 -21.31
N PRO A 682 13.37 -20.55 -21.95
CA PRO A 682 13.19 -20.62 -23.40
C PRO A 682 11.98 -19.80 -23.86
N CYS A 683 12.04 -19.23 -25.06
CA CYS A 683 10.94 -18.44 -25.60
C CYS A 683 9.80 -19.34 -26.10
N PRO A 684 8.54 -18.96 -25.88
CA PRO A 684 7.41 -19.60 -26.54
C PRO A 684 7.55 -19.57 -28.07
N CYS A 685 7.07 -20.59 -28.77
CA CYS A 685 7.27 -20.72 -30.21
C CYS A 685 6.39 -19.77 -31.03
N ILE A 686 5.21 -19.42 -30.50
CA ILE A 686 4.26 -18.50 -31.13
C ILE A 686 3.75 -17.47 -30.14
N LYS A 687 3.28 -16.33 -30.66
CA LYS A 687 2.78 -15.20 -29.87
C LYS A 687 1.64 -15.61 -28.94
N GLU A 688 0.73 -16.45 -29.39
CA GLU A 688 -0.41 -16.91 -28.60
C GLU A 688 0.03 -17.69 -27.35
N GLN A 689 1.13 -18.47 -27.43
CA GLN A 689 1.71 -19.12 -26.25
C GLN A 689 2.24 -18.09 -25.25
N ALA A 690 2.94 -17.06 -25.73
CA ALA A 690 3.49 -16.00 -24.87
C ALA A 690 2.42 -15.13 -24.19
N GLU A 691 1.22 -15.04 -24.77
CA GLU A 691 0.09 -14.32 -24.16
C GLU A 691 -0.52 -15.04 -22.95
N VAL A 692 -0.51 -16.38 -22.97
CA VAL A 692 -1.10 -17.20 -21.91
C VAL A 692 -0.08 -17.82 -20.95
N ASP A 693 1.21 -17.81 -21.29
CA ASP A 693 2.30 -18.21 -20.39
C ASP A 693 2.58 -17.10 -19.37
N PHE A 694 2.26 -17.37 -18.11
CA PHE A 694 2.36 -16.39 -17.04
C PHE A 694 3.80 -16.09 -16.62
N ASN A 695 4.79 -16.85 -17.13
CA ASN A 695 6.20 -16.52 -16.99
C ASN A 695 6.67 -15.44 -18.00
N PHE A 696 5.82 -15.05 -18.95
CA PHE A 696 6.10 -13.99 -19.92
C PHE A 696 5.09 -12.83 -19.82
N GLN A 697 5.56 -11.63 -20.16
CA GLN A 697 4.74 -10.42 -20.18
C GLN A 697 4.98 -9.61 -21.44
N LYS A 698 3.94 -8.94 -21.92
CA LYS A 698 4.05 -8.03 -23.06
C LYS A 698 5.01 -6.88 -22.74
N ASP A 699 5.95 -6.64 -23.65
CA ASP A 699 6.96 -5.58 -23.62
C ASP A 699 6.60 -4.48 -24.63
N ASP A 700 6.35 -4.88 -25.87
CA ASP A 700 5.82 -4.03 -26.96
C ASP A 700 4.80 -4.84 -27.79
N ASP A 701 4.23 -4.30 -28.87
CA ASP A 701 3.18 -4.94 -29.67
C ASP A 701 3.54 -6.31 -30.27
N VAL A 702 4.84 -6.58 -30.42
CA VAL A 702 5.39 -7.80 -31.01
C VAL A 702 6.37 -8.55 -30.12
N CYS A 703 6.72 -8.03 -28.94
CA CYS A 703 7.72 -8.62 -28.06
C CYS A 703 7.19 -8.86 -26.64
N TYR A 704 7.64 -9.96 -26.04
CA TYR A 704 7.33 -10.39 -24.69
C TYR A 704 8.64 -10.62 -23.93
N ARG A 705 8.68 -10.30 -22.65
CA ARG A 705 9.83 -10.51 -21.78
C ARG A 705 9.51 -11.55 -20.72
N SER A 706 10.52 -12.29 -20.29
CA SER A 706 10.42 -13.08 -19.07
C SER A 706 10.04 -12.15 -17.91
N VAL A 707 9.05 -12.56 -17.13
CA VAL A 707 8.58 -11.82 -15.96
C VAL A 707 9.73 -11.75 -14.94
N HIS A 708 10.46 -12.85 -14.74
CA HIS A 708 11.61 -12.87 -13.84
C HIS A 708 12.94 -12.67 -14.55
N SER A 709 13.82 -11.93 -13.88
CA SER A 709 15.25 -12.09 -14.04
C SER A 709 15.72 -13.39 -13.38
N MET A 710 16.76 -13.99 -13.94
CA MET A 710 17.47 -15.08 -13.27
C MET A 710 18.22 -14.53 -12.04
N GLN A 711 18.71 -15.40 -11.15
CA GLN A 711 19.54 -14.98 -10.00
C GLN A 711 20.76 -14.11 -10.39
N THR A 712 21.20 -14.18 -11.64
CA THR A 712 22.29 -13.37 -12.21
C THR A 712 21.86 -11.98 -12.68
N GLY A 713 20.57 -11.64 -12.58
CA GLY A 713 19.97 -10.39 -13.06
C GLY A 713 19.69 -10.34 -14.56
N THR A 714 19.87 -11.46 -15.29
CA THR A 714 19.69 -11.57 -16.75
C THR A 714 18.22 -11.79 -17.12
N GLY A 715 17.79 -11.36 -18.31
CA GLY A 715 16.40 -11.48 -18.78
C GLY A 715 16.31 -12.08 -20.18
N GLN A 716 15.13 -12.56 -20.57
CA GLN A 716 14.85 -13.05 -21.92
C GLN A 716 13.80 -12.17 -22.58
N GLN A 717 14.06 -11.70 -23.81
CA GLN A 717 13.07 -11.10 -24.69
C GLN A 717 12.76 -12.06 -25.85
N CYS A 718 11.49 -12.19 -26.18
CA CYS A 718 10.94 -13.04 -27.23
C CYS A 718 10.10 -12.18 -28.16
N CYS A 719 10.50 -12.07 -29.43
CA CYS A 719 9.81 -11.24 -30.41
C CYS A 719 9.22 -12.10 -31.52
N TYR A 720 8.04 -11.70 -32.00
CA TYR A 720 7.22 -12.48 -32.93
C TYR A 720 6.94 -11.70 -34.20
N GLY A 721 6.91 -12.42 -35.33
CA GLY A 721 6.54 -11.88 -36.62
C GLY A 721 5.06 -11.55 -36.71
N LYS A 722 4.66 -10.90 -37.81
CA LYS A 722 3.24 -10.63 -38.10
C LYS A 722 2.41 -11.91 -38.31
N ASP A 723 3.09 -13.01 -38.61
CA ASP A 723 2.54 -14.36 -38.74
C ASP A 723 2.44 -15.09 -37.40
N GLY A 724 2.86 -14.47 -36.29
CA GLY A 724 2.79 -15.02 -34.94
C GLY A 724 3.98 -15.92 -34.56
N ASN A 725 4.87 -16.26 -35.50
CA ASN A 725 6.02 -17.13 -35.24
C ASN A 725 7.18 -16.37 -34.57
N ILE A 726 7.94 -17.07 -33.73
CA ILE A 726 9.16 -16.51 -33.12
C ILE A 726 10.17 -16.06 -34.19
N LEU A 727 10.74 -14.87 -33.99
CA LEU A 727 11.82 -14.34 -34.83
C LEU A 727 13.17 -14.67 -34.21
N VAL A 728 14.09 -15.19 -35.03
CA VAL A 728 15.46 -15.53 -34.60
C VAL A 728 16.46 -14.70 -35.39
N GLY A 729 17.36 -14.01 -34.67
CA GLY A 729 18.44 -13.23 -35.26
C GLY A 729 18.01 -11.84 -35.74
N PRO A 730 18.95 -11.10 -36.35
CA PRO A 730 18.73 -9.72 -36.74
C PRO A 730 17.73 -9.57 -37.92
N PRO A 731 17.06 -8.41 -38.04
CA PRO A 731 17.06 -7.26 -37.14
C PRO A 731 15.92 -7.29 -36.09
N GLY A 732 15.11 -8.35 -36.04
CA GLY A 732 13.84 -8.37 -35.31
C GLY A 732 13.63 -9.51 -34.31
N GLY A 733 14.60 -10.41 -34.17
CA GLY A 733 14.55 -11.47 -33.17
C GLY A 733 14.70 -10.94 -31.75
N GLY A 734 14.13 -11.63 -30.77
CA GLY A 734 14.31 -11.29 -29.36
C GLY A 734 15.76 -11.48 -28.88
N THR A 735 16.06 -11.08 -27.65
CA THR A 735 17.43 -11.03 -27.13
C THR A 735 17.58 -11.71 -25.77
N ALA A 736 18.68 -12.42 -25.59
CA ALA A 736 19.17 -12.88 -24.29
C ALA A 736 19.84 -11.71 -23.56
N ASP A 737 19.07 -10.92 -22.83
CA ASP A 737 19.56 -9.69 -22.19
C ASP A 737 20.45 -9.97 -20.98
N ARG A 738 21.55 -9.23 -20.91
CA ARG A 738 22.49 -9.37 -19.80
C ARG A 738 21.91 -8.84 -18.50
N TYR A 739 21.08 -7.80 -18.58
CA TYR A 739 20.37 -7.26 -17.45
C TYR A 739 18.88 -7.16 -17.81
N SER A 740 18.03 -7.72 -16.97
CA SER A 740 16.58 -7.53 -17.09
C SER A 740 16.23 -6.08 -16.72
N PRO A 741 15.42 -5.38 -17.53
CA PRO A 741 15.04 -3.99 -17.25
C PRO A 741 14.31 -3.82 -15.91
N GLY A 742 13.51 -4.82 -15.50
CA GLY A 742 12.76 -4.77 -14.25
C GLY A 742 13.63 -4.72 -12.98
N GLU A 743 14.78 -5.39 -13.00
CA GLU A 743 15.71 -5.43 -11.86
C GLU A 743 16.84 -4.39 -11.97
N HIS A 744 17.31 -4.13 -13.19
CA HIS A 744 18.49 -3.31 -13.45
C HIS A 744 18.32 -2.41 -14.68
N PHE A 745 17.33 -1.52 -14.67
CA PHE A 745 17.04 -0.57 -15.76
C PHE A 745 18.31 0.08 -16.34
N TRP A 746 19.12 0.77 -15.53
CA TRP A 746 20.31 1.48 -16.02
C TRP A 746 21.35 0.58 -16.69
N LYS A 747 21.55 -0.63 -16.15
CA LYS A 747 22.50 -1.60 -16.72
C LYS A 747 21.96 -2.22 -18.01
N HIS A 748 20.64 -2.46 -18.07
CA HIS A 748 19.97 -2.91 -19.28
C HIS A 748 20.16 -1.89 -20.41
N GLN A 749 19.89 -0.61 -20.13
CA GLN A 749 20.10 0.47 -21.08
C GLN A 749 21.56 0.44 -21.59
N TRP A 750 22.54 0.43 -20.70
CA TRP A 750 23.96 0.48 -21.08
C TRP A 750 24.49 -0.75 -21.82
N TYR A 751 24.16 -1.96 -21.36
CA TYR A 751 24.80 -3.20 -21.84
C TYR A 751 23.99 -3.96 -22.88
N ASP A 752 22.71 -3.62 -23.06
CA ASP A 752 21.79 -4.32 -23.95
C ASP A 752 21.20 -3.35 -24.99
N VAL A 753 20.64 -2.20 -24.59
CA VAL A 753 19.98 -1.24 -25.51
C VAL A 753 20.98 -0.40 -26.31
N PHE A 754 21.99 0.20 -25.67
CA PHE A 754 23.00 1.03 -26.34
C PHE A 754 23.75 0.27 -27.45
N PRO A 755 24.30 -0.94 -27.19
CA PRO A 755 24.98 -1.71 -28.22
C PRO A 755 24.05 -2.12 -29.36
N TRP A 756 22.76 -2.40 -29.07
CA TRP A 756 21.77 -2.69 -30.10
C TRP A 756 21.53 -1.49 -31.01
N ILE A 757 21.32 -0.28 -30.47
CA ILE A 757 21.15 0.93 -31.30
C ILE A 757 22.41 1.18 -32.15
N CYS A 758 23.60 1.09 -31.54
CA CYS A 758 24.85 1.28 -32.26
C CYS A 758 25.01 0.32 -33.45
N LEU A 759 24.77 -0.97 -33.22
CA LEU A 759 25.10 -2.04 -34.18
C LEU A 759 23.96 -2.38 -35.14
N CYS A 760 22.71 -2.20 -34.72
CA CYS A 760 21.52 -2.59 -35.49
C CYS A 760 20.73 -1.42 -36.09
N LYS A 761 20.81 -0.22 -35.51
CA LYS A 761 20.07 0.96 -36.01
C LYS A 761 20.97 1.96 -36.71
N LEU A 762 22.16 2.22 -36.16
CA LEU A 762 23.10 3.21 -36.68
C LEU A 762 24.19 2.62 -37.57
N SER A 763 24.26 1.29 -37.70
CA SER A 763 25.14 0.59 -38.63
C SER A 763 24.49 -0.70 -39.15
N ASP A 764 25.10 -1.31 -40.18
CA ASP A 764 24.63 -2.55 -40.78
C ASP A 764 25.23 -3.82 -40.11
N ASN A 765 25.80 -3.69 -38.90
CA ASN A 765 26.56 -4.78 -38.23
C ASN A 765 25.76 -5.47 -37.11
N CYS A 766 24.44 -5.60 -37.29
CA CYS A 766 23.55 -6.12 -36.26
C CYS A 766 23.88 -7.57 -35.87
N THR A 767 24.42 -8.36 -36.81
CA THR A 767 24.88 -9.73 -36.56
C THR A 767 25.89 -9.81 -35.42
N GLU A 768 26.77 -8.81 -35.26
CA GLU A 768 27.75 -8.80 -34.17
C GLU A 768 27.09 -8.64 -32.80
N TYR A 769 25.99 -7.89 -32.71
CA TYR A 769 25.22 -7.77 -31.46
C TYR A 769 24.60 -9.11 -31.06
N TYR A 770 23.93 -9.78 -32.00
CA TYR A 770 23.28 -11.07 -31.76
C TYR A 770 24.26 -12.22 -31.45
N LYS A 771 25.56 -12.09 -31.74
CA LYS A 771 26.57 -13.05 -31.24
C LYS A 771 26.69 -13.06 -29.72
N TYR A 772 26.49 -11.91 -29.07
CA TYR A 772 26.58 -11.76 -27.61
C TYR A 772 25.22 -11.69 -26.92
N ARG A 773 24.17 -11.36 -27.68
CA ARG A 773 22.77 -11.32 -27.26
C ARG A 773 21.91 -12.15 -28.21
N PRO A 774 22.15 -13.46 -28.31
CA PRO A 774 21.45 -14.31 -29.26
C PRO A 774 19.95 -14.36 -28.97
N SER A 775 19.15 -14.57 -30.02
CA SER A 775 17.75 -14.92 -29.89
C SER A 775 17.61 -16.38 -29.46
N ASP A 776 16.55 -16.68 -28.73
CA ASP A 776 16.11 -18.07 -28.53
C ASP A 776 15.27 -18.53 -29.73
N ASP A 777 15.34 -19.82 -30.07
CA ASP A 777 14.68 -20.41 -31.24
C ASP A 777 13.49 -21.31 -30.88
N CYS A 778 13.04 -21.23 -29.62
CA CYS A 778 11.98 -22.00 -28.98
C CYS A 778 12.16 -23.52 -28.95
N SER A 779 13.28 -24.07 -29.46
CA SER A 779 13.49 -25.52 -29.55
C SER A 779 13.42 -26.23 -28.19
N LYS A 780 13.77 -25.50 -27.11
CA LYS A 780 13.78 -25.98 -25.73
C LYS A 780 12.54 -25.59 -24.93
N TYR A 781 11.59 -24.86 -25.52
CA TYR A 781 10.41 -24.40 -24.81
C TYR A 781 9.48 -25.55 -24.47
N GLU A 782 9.37 -25.87 -23.19
CA GLU A 782 8.37 -26.77 -22.64
C GLU A 782 7.30 -25.92 -21.95
N PRO A 783 6.06 -25.91 -22.43
CA PRO A 783 5.03 -25.07 -21.85
C PRO A 783 4.75 -25.48 -20.38
N PRO A 784 4.55 -24.52 -19.47
CA PRO A 784 4.16 -24.82 -18.11
C PRO A 784 2.79 -25.51 -18.07
N ARG A 785 2.53 -26.27 -17.01
CA ARG A 785 1.24 -26.94 -16.85
C ARG A 785 0.29 -26.12 -15.98
N PRO A 786 -0.88 -25.72 -16.49
CA PRO A 786 -1.85 -24.94 -15.73
C PRO A 786 -2.73 -25.85 -14.87
N ALA A 787 -2.94 -25.44 -13.63
CA ALA A 787 -3.92 -25.94 -12.68
C ALA A 787 -4.84 -24.79 -12.24
N GLY A 788 -6.00 -25.11 -11.67
CA GLY A 788 -6.92 -24.06 -11.22
C GLY A 788 -7.86 -24.51 -10.12
N GLY A 789 -8.33 -23.54 -9.35
CA GLY A 789 -9.39 -23.69 -8.35
C GLY A 789 -10.42 -22.59 -8.56
N ILE A 790 -11.68 -22.98 -8.75
CA ILE A 790 -12.81 -22.09 -9.07
C ILE A 790 -14.05 -22.50 -8.27
N GLY A 791 -15.02 -21.61 -8.12
CA GLY A 791 -16.34 -21.96 -7.57
C GLY A 791 -16.31 -22.58 -6.17
N ASP A 792 -17.22 -23.54 -5.92
CA ASP A 792 -17.37 -24.22 -4.62
C ASP A 792 -16.57 -25.53 -4.48
N PRO A 793 -15.32 -25.46 -4.05
CA PRO A 793 -14.20 -25.47 -4.96
C PRO A 793 -14.20 -26.67 -5.93
N HIS A 794 -14.22 -26.34 -7.22
CA HIS A 794 -13.84 -27.23 -8.31
C HIS A 794 -12.36 -27.03 -8.63
N LEU A 795 -11.61 -28.14 -8.71
CA LEU A 795 -10.18 -28.16 -8.95
C LEU A 795 -9.86 -28.83 -10.28
N THR A 796 -8.87 -28.29 -10.98
CA THR A 796 -8.16 -28.94 -12.07
C THR A 796 -6.70 -29.10 -11.65
N SER A 797 -6.22 -30.35 -11.59
CA SER A 797 -4.83 -30.66 -11.26
C SER A 797 -3.87 -30.20 -12.38
N LEU A 798 -2.56 -30.27 -12.10
CA LEU A 798 -1.52 -29.91 -13.05
C LEU A 798 -1.46 -30.85 -14.28
N ASP A 799 -1.91 -32.10 -14.18
CA ASP A 799 -2.01 -33.00 -15.33
C ASP A 799 -3.41 -33.02 -15.96
N GLY A 800 -4.31 -32.15 -15.49
CA GLY A 800 -5.63 -31.90 -16.09
C GLY A 800 -6.79 -32.72 -15.52
N TYR A 801 -6.58 -33.44 -14.41
CA TYR A 801 -7.64 -34.16 -13.71
C TYR A 801 -8.61 -33.18 -13.02
N LYS A 802 -9.90 -33.25 -13.37
CA LYS A 802 -10.95 -32.40 -12.79
C LYS A 802 -11.68 -33.11 -11.66
N PHE A 803 -11.84 -32.45 -10.52
CA PHE A 803 -12.61 -32.96 -9.38
C PHE A 803 -13.16 -31.83 -8.50
N THR A 804 -14.07 -32.17 -7.58
CA THR A 804 -14.67 -31.21 -6.64
C THR A 804 -14.30 -31.57 -5.21
N PHE A 805 -13.86 -30.58 -4.44
CA PHE A 805 -13.52 -30.74 -3.03
C PHE A 805 -13.97 -29.52 -2.23
N ASN A 806 -14.85 -29.75 -1.26
CA ASN A 806 -15.39 -28.70 -0.39
C ASN A 806 -14.90 -28.90 1.05
N GLY A 807 -13.76 -28.31 1.40
CA GLY A 807 -13.24 -28.25 2.76
C GLY A 807 -13.50 -26.90 3.44
N ALA A 808 -13.36 -26.84 4.77
CA ALA A 808 -13.29 -25.60 5.54
C ALA A 808 -12.05 -25.64 6.43
N GLY A 809 -11.03 -24.87 6.07
CA GLY A 809 -9.66 -25.10 6.52
C GLY A 809 -8.62 -24.44 5.63
N GLU A 810 -7.36 -24.63 6.00
CA GLU A 810 -6.21 -24.31 5.17
C GLU A 810 -5.68 -25.60 4.54
N PHE A 811 -5.52 -25.61 3.23
CA PHE A 811 -5.18 -26.81 2.47
C PHE A 811 -3.91 -26.61 1.66
N LEU A 812 -3.11 -27.67 1.59
CA LEU A 812 -1.89 -27.69 0.79
C LEU A 812 -2.24 -27.91 -0.68
N MET A 813 -2.07 -26.85 -1.48
CA MET A 813 -2.37 -26.90 -2.92
C MET A 813 -1.21 -27.52 -3.68
N ALA A 814 0.01 -27.02 -3.44
CA ALA A 814 1.23 -27.57 -4.02
C ALA A 814 2.41 -27.33 -3.07
N SER A 815 3.33 -28.29 -3.03
CA SER A 815 4.62 -28.17 -2.36
C SER A 815 5.70 -28.93 -3.10
N SER A 816 6.95 -28.46 -2.98
CA SER A 816 8.15 -29.16 -3.45
C SER A 816 9.28 -28.92 -2.46
N GLU A 817 9.95 -29.99 -2.03
CA GLU A 817 11.09 -29.91 -1.11
C GLU A 817 12.35 -29.42 -1.83
N GLU A 818 12.54 -29.78 -3.11
CA GLU A 818 13.70 -29.39 -3.92
C GLU A 818 13.76 -27.87 -4.15
N HIS A 819 12.59 -27.25 -4.34
CA HIS A 819 12.44 -25.82 -4.62
C HIS A 819 11.87 -25.02 -3.43
N ASN A 820 11.75 -25.65 -2.26
CA ASN A 820 11.13 -25.08 -1.05
C ASN A 820 9.80 -24.33 -1.36
N LEU A 821 8.98 -24.91 -2.23
CA LEU A 821 7.69 -24.36 -2.63
C LEU A 821 6.65 -24.68 -1.55
N THR A 822 5.91 -23.66 -1.13
CA THR A 822 4.66 -23.82 -0.39
C THR A 822 3.58 -22.95 -1.02
N PHE A 823 2.52 -23.58 -1.51
CA PHE A 823 1.28 -22.93 -1.94
C PHE A 823 0.12 -23.50 -1.12
N GLN A 824 -0.50 -22.66 -0.31
CA GLN A 824 -1.66 -23.02 0.50
C GLN A 824 -2.86 -22.13 0.13
N ALA A 825 -4.06 -22.70 0.22
CA ALA A 825 -5.32 -21.98 0.04
C ALA A 825 -6.18 -22.14 1.29
N ARG A 826 -6.87 -21.06 1.66
CA ARG A 826 -7.88 -21.08 2.72
C ARG A 826 -9.25 -21.19 2.09
N MET A 827 -10.01 -22.17 2.54
CA MET A 827 -11.39 -22.38 2.17
C MET A 827 -12.28 -22.16 3.40
N GLU A 828 -13.35 -21.40 3.26
CA GLU A 828 -14.31 -21.13 4.34
C GLU A 828 -15.73 -21.45 3.90
N ARG A 829 -16.62 -21.69 4.87
CA ARG A 829 -18.03 -21.96 4.58
C ARG A 829 -18.68 -20.76 3.89
N TYR A 830 -19.34 -20.98 2.76
CA TYR A 830 -20.08 -19.93 2.07
C TYR A 830 -21.43 -19.68 2.73
N ARG A 831 -21.54 -18.54 3.43
CA ARG A 831 -22.77 -18.11 4.13
C ARG A 831 -23.33 -19.26 4.98
N ASN A 832 -24.61 -19.59 4.78
CA ASN A 832 -25.33 -20.60 5.57
C ASN A 832 -25.52 -21.90 4.79
N THR A 833 -24.79 -22.07 3.70
CA THR A 833 -24.92 -23.20 2.78
C THR A 833 -24.04 -24.38 3.23
N ASN A 834 -24.08 -25.49 2.49
CA ASN A 834 -23.16 -26.62 2.66
C ASN A 834 -22.13 -26.63 1.52
N ALA A 835 -21.67 -25.45 1.11
CA ALA A 835 -20.57 -25.21 0.19
C ALA A 835 -19.47 -24.40 0.89
N SER A 836 -18.25 -24.48 0.38
CA SER A 836 -17.15 -23.60 0.77
C SER A 836 -16.67 -22.72 -0.38
N VAL A 837 -15.81 -21.76 -0.09
CA VAL A 837 -15.23 -20.80 -1.04
C VAL A 837 -13.79 -20.51 -0.68
N TYR A 838 -12.96 -20.18 -1.67
CA TYR A 838 -11.63 -19.64 -1.41
C TYR A 838 -11.72 -18.22 -0.86
N THR A 839 -11.05 -17.97 0.25
CA THR A 839 -11.01 -16.64 0.91
C THR A 839 -9.60 -16.08 1.04
N ALA A 840 -8.57 -16.92 0.90
CA ALA A 840 -7.19 -16.49 0.89
C ALA A 840 -6.25 -17.49 0.21
N PHE A 841 -5.13 -16.98 -0.30
CA PHE A 841 -4.01 -17.74 -0.83
C PHE A 841 -2.71 -17.24 -0.21
N VAL A 842 -1.77 -18.15 0.07
CA VAL A 842 -0.42 -17.80 0.49
C VAL A 842 0.62 -18.62 -0.26
N LEU A 843 1.66 -17.96 -0.75
CA LEU A 843 2.72 -18.54 -1.55
C LEU A 843 4.10 -18.09 -1.07
N GLN A 844 5.04 -19.03 -1.06
CA GLN A 844 6.47 -18.77 -0.85
C GLN A 844 7.29 -19.84 -1.59
N VAL A 845 8.40 -19.43 -2.20
CA VAL A 845 9.31 -20.32 -2.94
C VAL A 845 10.74 -19.97 -2.58
N ASN A 846 11.61 -20.97 -2.39
CA ASN A 846 13.01 -20.74 -2.00
C ASN A 846 13.11 -19.79 -0.79
N ASP A 847 13.82 -18.67 -0.94
CA ASP A 847 13.98 -17.57 0.02
C ASP A 847 13.21 -16.31 -0.42
N SER A 848 12.23 -16.43 -1.32
CA SER A 848 11.41 -15.30 -1.77
C SER A 848 10.67 -14.63 -0.60
N SER A 849 10.21 -13.40 -0.84
CA SER A 849 9.17 -12.82 0.02
C SER A 849 7.92 -13.71 0.00
N LYS A 850 7.27 -13.82 1.17
CA LYS A 850 6.00 -14.54 1.35
C LYS A 850 4.86 -13.63 0.93
N VAL A 851 4.03 -14.08 0.00
CA VAL A 851 2.90 -13.29 -0.53
C VAL A 851 1.60 -13.94 -0.10
N GLN A 852 0.75 -13.18 0.57
CA GLN A 852 -0.60 -13.59 0.95
C GLN A 852 -1.61 -12.63 0.35
N VAL A 853 -2.65 -13.17 -0.28
CA VAL A 853 -3.80 -12.42 -0.80
C VAL A 853 -5.03 -12.96 -0.11
N GLN A 854 -5.84 -12.09 0.48
CA GLN A 854 -7.08 -12.50 1.16
C GLN A 854 -8.19 -11.48 0.95
N LEU A 855 -9.44 -11.94 1.04
CA LEU A 855 -10.58 -11.07 1.20
C LEU A 855 -10.63 -10.54 2.64
N SER A 856 -10.78 -9.23 2.80
CA SER A 856 -11.09 -8.61 4.09
C SER A 856 -12.59 -8.71 4.37
N ASN A 857 -12.97 -8.60 5.64
CA ASN A 857 -14.37 -8.56 6.09
C ASN A 857 -15.17 -7.36 5.53
N MET A 858 -14.51 -6.43 4.82
CA MET A 858 -15.11 -5.28 4.15
C MET A 858 -15.25 -5.43 2.63
N ASN A 859 -15.08 -6.64 2.08
CA ASN A 859 -14.99 -6.90 0.63
C ASN A 859 -13.84 -6.13 -0.06
N GLU A 860 -12.80 -5.76 0.71
CA GLU A 860 -11.57 -5.19 0.18
C GLU A 860 -10.49 -6.28 0.06
N THR A 861 -9.75 -6.28 -1.04
CA THR A 861 -8.59 -7.16 -1.23
C THR A 861 -7.45 -6.72 -0.31
N LEU A 862 -7.03 -7.59 0.59
CA LEU A 862 -5.86 -7.37 1.43
C LEU A 862 -4.69 -8.22 0.96
N ILE A 863 -3.54 -7.57 0.77
CA ILE A 863 -2.29 -8.23 0.39
C ILE A 863 -1.30 -8.05 1.53
N LEU A 864 -0.66 -9.14 1.95
CA LEU A 864 0.42 -9.11 2.93
C LEU A 864 1.71 -9.61 2.29
N VAL A 865 2.80 -8.88 2.52
CA VAL A 865 4.15 -9.24 2.10
C VAL A 865 4.98 -9.47 3.35
N ASP A 866 5.52 -10.68 3.50
CA ASP A 866 6.30 -11.10 4.67
C ASP A 866 5.55 -10.92 6.01
N GLY A 867 4.21 -10.96 5.96
CA GLY A 867 3.31 -10.82 7.10
C GLY A 867 2.88 -9.39 7.44
N GLU A 868 3.38 -8.40 6.70
CA GLU A 868 2.97 -7.01 6.87
C GLU A 868 1.91 -6.62 5.83
N PRO A 869 0.83 -5.91 6.21
CA PRO A 869 -0.13 -5.36 5.26
C PRO A 869 0.55 -4.43 4.26
N TRP A 870 0.44 -4.75 2.98
CA TRP A 870 1.02 -3.93 1.94
C TRP A 870 0.10 -2.77 1.58
N ARG A 871 0.57 -1.54 1.78
CA ARG A 871 -0.16 -0.32 1.43
C ARG A 871 -0.08 -0.06 -0.07
N LEU A 872 -1.16 -0.32 -0.79
CA LEU A 872 -1.29 0.05 -2.19
C LEU A 872 -1.52 1.58 -2.28
N ASP A 873 -0.67 2.26 -3.04
CA ASP A 873 -0.81 3.69 -3.36
C ASP A 873 -1.72 3.84 -4.59
N PRO A 874 -2.57 4.88 -4.65
CA PRO A 874 -3.42 5.13 -5.82
C PRO A 874 -2.66 5.41 -7.13
N ARG A 875 -1.32 5.56 -7.11
CA ARG A 875 -0.52 5.67 -8.34
C ARG A 875 -0.48 4.34 -9.12
N PRO A 876 -0.54 4.40 -10.46
CA PRO A 876 -0.63 3.22 -11.31
C PRO A 876 0.73 2.54 -11.51
N VAL A 877 1.36 2.05 -10.42
CA VAL A 877 2.55 1.21 -10.54
C VAL A 877 2.09 -0.14 -11.11
N LYS A 878 2.48 -0.43 -12.35
CA LYS A 878 2.00 -1.63 -13.07
C LYS A 878 2.61 -2.93 -12.56
N VAL A 879 3.79 -2.85 -11.96
CA VAL A 879 4.60 -4.01 -11.55
C VAL A 879 5.33 -3.71 -10.26
N HIS A 880 5.30 -4.68 -9.35
CA HIS A 880 6.04 -4.63 -8.10
C HIS A 880 7.10 -5.71 -8.02
N TYR A 881 8.35 -5.30 -7.82
CA TYR A 881 9.51 -6.17 -7.69
C TYR A 881 9.87 -6.33 -6.21
N LEU A 882 9.79 -7.56 -5.72
CA LEU A 882 10.17 -7.96 -4.36
C LEU A 882 11.22 -9.07 -4.44
N ARG A 883 11.76 -9.49 -3.29
CA ARG A 883 12.81 -10.52 -3.26
C ARG A 883 12.28 -11.84 -3.84
N GLY A 884 12.78 -12.23 -5.02
CA GLY A 884 12.44 -13.48 -5.69
C GLY A 884 11.00 -13.60 -6.20
N VAL A 885 10.20 -12.52 -6.14
CA VAL A 885 8.79 -12.53 -6.54
C VAL A 885 8.40 -11.19 -7.18
N GLN A 886 7.63 -11.26 -8.26
CA GLN A 886 7.01 -10.10 -8.90
C GLN A 886 5.50 -10.17 -8.73
N ILE A 887 4.89 -9.04 -8.43
CA ILE A 887 3.45 -8.93 -8.25
C ILE A 887 2.92 -7.84 -9.19
N ARG A 888 1.89 -8.16 -9.97
CA ARG A 888 1.21 -7.22 -10.84
C ARG A 888 -0.27 -7.18 -10.52
N PHE A 889 -0.82 -5.98 -10.51
CA PHE A 889 -2.22 -5.69 -10.27
C PHE A 889 -2.84 -5.03 -11.49
N ASN A 890 -4.12 -5.31 -11.73
CA ASN A 890 -4.96 -4.41 -12.51
C ASN A 890 -5.47 -3.25 -11.64
N SER A 891 -5.93 -2.18 -12.28
CA SER A 891 -6.34 -0.93 -11.61
C SER A 891 -7.45 -1.10 -10.57
N ASP A 892 -8.29 -2.12 -10.73
CA ASP A 892 -9.44 -2.46 -9.89
C ASP A 892 -9.16 -3.63 -8.92
N LEU A 893 -7.93 -4.16 -8.89
CA LEU A 893 -7.49 -5.28 -8.03
C LEU A 893 -8.27 -6.59 -8.18
N THR A 894 -9.08 -6.74 -9.23
CA THR A 894 -9.84 -7.96 -9.52
C THR A 894 -8.96 -9.09 -10.07
N LYS A 895 -7.71 -8.79 -10.48
CA LYS A 895 -6.73 -9.75 -10.98
C LYS A 895 -5.34 -9.45 -10.44
N ILE A 896 -4.77 -10.41 -9.71
CA ILE A 896 -3.44 -10.30 -9.12
C ILE A 896 -2.57 -11.41 -9.70
N LYS A 897 -1.52 -11.04 -10.43
CA LYS A 897 -0.51 -11.99 -10.94
C LYS A 897 0.68 -12.00 -9.99
N ILE A 898 1.01 -13.17 -9.44
CA ILE A 898 2.15 -13.41 -8.56
C ILE A 898 3.05 -14.40 -9.27
N ALA A 899 4.26 -14.01 -9.58
CA ALA A 899 5.19 -14.87 -10.30
C ALA A 899 6.52 -14.96 -9.53
N PHE A 900 7.13 -16.14 -9.49
CA PHE A 900 8.37 -16.45 -8.79
C PHE A 900 9.46 -16.88 -9.77
N ASN A 901 10.70 -16.50 -9.48
CA ASN A 901 11.88 -16.81 -10.31
C ASN A 901 12.20 -18.32 -10.45
N ALA A 902 11.49 -19.19 -9.74
CA ALA A 902 11.65 -20.64 -9.83
C ALA A 902 10.83 -21.28 -10.98
N GLY A 903 10.03 -20.49 -11.72
CA GLY A 903 9.14 -21.02 -12.77
C GLY A 903 7.73 -21.34 -12.24
N ILE A 904 7.23 -20.50 -11.33
CA ILE A 904 5.87 -20.63 -10.76
C ILE A 904 5.16 -19.31 -10.90
N ALA A 905 3.97 -19.33 -11.49
CA ALA A 905 3.13 -18.16 -11.58
C ALA A 905 1.68 -18.47 -11.21
N VAL A 906 1.07 -17.64 -10.37
CA VAL A 906 -0.31 -17.76 -9.94
C VAL A 906 -1.06 -16.47 -10.21
N THR A 907 -2.14 -16.56 -10.98
CA THR A 907 -3.10 -15.49 -11.14
C THR A 907 -4.27 -15.74 -10.21
N VAL A 908 -4.49 -14.81 -9.28
CA VAL A 908 -5.64 -14.77 -8.38
C VAL A 908 -6.70 -13.87 -8.99
N TYR A 909 -7.92 -14.39 -9.13
CA TYR A 909 -9.11 -13.67 -9.56
C TYR A 909 -9.94 -13.36 -8.32
N ILE A 910 -10.38 -12.12 -8.20
CA ILE A 910 -11.06 -11.62 -7.00
C ILE A 910 -12.37 -10.99 -7.41
N ASP A 911 -13.45 -11.53 -6.84
CA ASP A 911 -14.79 -10.99 -6.92
C ASP A 911 -15.32 -10.68 -5.49
N ALA A 912 -16.42 -9.95 -5.40
CA ALA A 912 -17.08 -9.61 -4.15
C ALA A 912 -17.57 -10.85 -3.35
N GLU A 913 -17.82 -11.99 -4.00
CA GLU A 913 -18.34 -13.19 -3.33
C GLU A 913 -17.34 -14.36 -3.23
N VAL A 914 -16.32 -14.41 -4.09
CA VAL A 914 -15.41 -15.57 -4.20
C VAL A 914 -14.04 -15.18 -4.76
N MET A 915 -13.01 -15.92 -4.35
CA MET A 915 -11.72 -15.91 -5.04
C MET A 915 -11.53 -17.16 -5.88
N SER A 916 -10.80 -17.04 -6.97
CA SER A 916 -10.37 -18.17 -7.80
C SER A 916 -8.90 -18.02 -8.15
N PHE A 917 -8.26 -19.10 -8.59
CA PHE A 917 -6.87 -19.01 -9.04
C PHE A 917 -6.60 -19.89 -10.26
N ILE A 918 -5.62 -19.46 -11.04
CA ILE A 918 -4.94 -20.27 -12.06
C ILE A 918 -3.46 -20.27 -11.72
N ALA A 919 -2.90 -21.45 -11.48
CA ALA A 919 -1.49 -21.66 -11.19
C ALA A 919 -0.81 -22.33 -12.39
N GLN A 920 0.40 -21.91 -12.74
CA GLN A 920 1.25 -22.51 -13.76
C GLN A 920 2.57 -22.88 -13.12
N LEU A 921 2.94 -24.15 -13.23
CA LEU A 921 4.23 -24.66 -12.79
C LEU A 921 5.01 -25.16 -14.01
N ASP A 922 6.26 -24.74 -14.10
CA ASP A 922 7.20 -25.18 -15.13
C ASP A 922 7.49 -26.68 -15.02
N THR A 923 7.96 -27.27 -16.12
CA THR A 923 8.26 -28.72 -16.18
C THR A 923 9.49 -29.13 -15.37
N ASN A 924 10.30 -28.18 -14.88
CA ASN A 924 11.37 -28.46 -13.92
C ASN A 924 10.84 -29.04 -12.59
N PHE A 925 9.58 -28.80 -12.23
CA PHE A 925 8.92 -29.40 -11.07
C PHE A 925 8.40 -30.83 -11.31
N GLN A 926 8.61 -31.40 -12.51
CA GLN A 926 7.98 -32.66 -12.91
C GLN A 926 8.30 -33.81 -11.94
N GLY A 927 7.25 -34.42 -11.39
CA GLY A 927 7.33 -35.52 -10.41
C GLY A 927 7.82 -35.12 -9.01
N GLN A 928 7.96 -33.81 -8.74
CA GLN A 928 8.45 -33.28 -7.46
C GLN A 928 7.37 -32.54 -6.66
N VAL A 929 6.16 -32.42 -7.22
CA VAL A 929 5.05 -31.71 -6.59
C VAL A 929 4.21 -32.69 -5.77
N LYS A 930 3.69 -32.22 -4.63
CA LYS A 930 2.65 -32.91 -3.86
C LYS A 930 1.64 -31.92 -3.31
N GLY A 931 0.37 -32.29 -3.30
CA GLY A 931 -0.74 -31.46 -2.82
C GLY A 931 -2.04 -31.75 -3.57
N LEU A 932 -3.05 -30.92 -3.36
CA LEU A 932 -4.33 -31.02 -4.07
C LEU A 932 -4.22 -30.79 -5.58
N LEU A 933 -3.14 -30.17 -6.07
CA LEU A 933 -2.90 -29.95 -7.49
C LEU A 933 -2.21 -31.13 -8.19
N GLY A 934 -2.04 -32.25 -7.51
CA GLY A 934 -1.47 -33.48 -8.07
C GLY A 934 0.05 -33.55 -7.93
N ASN A 935 0.67 -34.38 -8.77
CA ASN A 935 2.10 -34.71 -8.68
C ASN A 935 2.94 -34.23 -9.88
N LEU A 936 2.28 -33.67 -10.91
CA LEU A 936 2.91 -33.12 -12.12
C LEU A 936 3.83 -34.15 -12.80
N ASN A 937 3.33 -35.34 -13.13
CA ASN A 937 4.15 -36.38 -13.77
C ASN A 937 3.77 -36.63 -15.25
N GLY A 938 2.61 -36.11 -15.68
CA GLY A 938 2.04 -36.24 -17.02
C GLY A 938 0.88 -37.24 -17.11
N ASN A 939 0.45 -37.81 -15.98
CA ASN A 939 -0.60 -38.82 -15.91
C ASN A 939 -1.74 -38.35 -14.99
N PRO A 940 -2.85 -37.83 -15.54
CA PRO A 940 -3.98 -37.37 -14.73
C PRO A 940 -4.62 -38.45 -13.86
N ASP A 941 -4.46 -39.74 -14.20
CA ASP A 941 -5.08 -40.84 -13.47
C ASP A 941 -4.45 -41.11 -12.09
N ASP A 942 -3.28 -40.53 -11.79
CA ASP A 942 -2.60 -40.70 -10.49
C ASP A 942 -2.47 -39.40 -9.69
N ASP A 943 -3.14 -38.32 -10.11
CA ASP A 943 -3.11 -37.03 -9.42
C ASP A 943 -3.81 -37.04 -8.06
N LEU A 944 -4.76 -37.96 -7.84
CA LEU A 944 -5.40 -38.14 -6.54
C LEU A 944 -4.52 -38.98 -5.59
N GLN A 945 -3.26 -38.60 -5.46
CA GLN A 945 -2.29 -39.25 -4.58
C GLN A 945 -2.41 -38.70 -3.15
N PHE A 946 -2.60 -39.56 -2.17
CA PHE A 946 -2.58 -39.19 -0.75
C PHE A 946 -1.17 -38.79 -0.28
N PRO A 947 -1.03 -38.07 0.85
CA PRO A 947 0.29 -37.73 1.42
C PRO A 947 1.19 -38.94 1.70
N ASN A 948 0.60 -40.13 1.90
CA ASN A 948 1.32 -41.39 2.12
C ASN A 948 1.79 -42.08 0.81
N GLY A 949 1.49 -41.50 -0.35
CA GLY A 949 1.86 -42.00 -1.68
C GLY A 949 0.86 -42.96 -2.34
N THR A 950 -0.21 -43.38 -1.65
CA THR A 950 -1.28 -44.22 -2.25
C THR A 950 -2.18 -43.39 -3.16
N ILE A 951 -2.84 -44.01 -4.15
CA ILE A 951 -3.66 -43.31 -5.15
C ILE A 951 -5.14 -43.67 -4.95
N LEU A 952 -6.02 -42.67 -4.98
CA LEU A 952 -7.47 -42.85 -5.02
C LEU A 952 -7.95 -43.13 -6.46
N GLU A 953 -8.84 -44.10 -6.65
CA GLU A 953 -9.35 -44.45 -7.98
C GLU A 953 -10.14 -43.30 -8.64
N SER A 954 -9.96 -43.13 -9.96
CA SER A 954 -10.54 -42.03 -10.75
C SER A 954 -12.08 -42.02 -10.83
N ALA A 955 -12.74 -43.14 -10.51
CA ALA A 955 -14.21 -43.26 -10.51
C ALA A 955 -14.84 -43.04 -9.11
N SER A 956 -14.13 -42.35 -8.22
CA SER A 956 -14.54 -42.15 -6.82
C SER A 956 -15.78 -41.27 -6.66
N SER A 957 -16.57 -41.54 -5.63
CA SER A 957 -17.70 -40.70 -5.25
C SER A 957 -17.24 -39.36 -4.65
N LEU A 958 -18.09 -38.32 -4.70
CA LEU A 958 -17.79 -37.02 -4.06
C LEU A 958 -17.45 -37.15 -2.56
N LYS A 959 -17.98 -38.18 -1.89
CA LYS A 959 -17.68 -38.47 -0.48
C LYS A 959 -16.27 -39.04 -0.29
N GLU A 960 -15.76 -39.81 -1.25
CA GLU A 960 -14.39 -40.31 -1.24
C GLU A 960 -13.40 -39.19 -1.60
N LEU A 961 -13.75 -38.34 -2.57
CA LEU A 961 -12.98 -37.13 -2.89
C LEU A 961 -12.89 -36.16 -1.70
N HIS A 962 -13.98 -35.99 -0.94
CA HIS A 962 -13.97 -35.21 0.30
C HIS A 962 -12.98 -35.75 1.33
N LYS A 963 -12.98 -37.08 1.53
CA LYS A 963 -12.01 -37.72 2.43
C LYS A 963 -10.58 -37.53 1.94
N PHE A 964 -10.35 -37.66 0.64
CA PHE A 964 -9.05 -37.40 0.04
C PHE A 964 -8.57 -35.97 0.30
N GLY A 965 -9.40 -34.96 0.06
CA GLY A 965 -8.97 -33.58 0.24
C GLY A 965 -8.71 -33.21 1.71
N LEU A 966 -9.43 -33.82 2.66
CA LEU A 966 -9.17 -33.63 4.09
C LEU A 966 -7.78 -34.13 4.55
N GLU A 967 -7.16 -35.08 3.83
CA GLU A 967 -5.80 -35.54 4.13
C GLU A 967 -4.74 -34.48 3.79
N TRP A 968 -5.10 -33.45 3.01
CA TRP A 968 -4.24 -32.32 2.65
C TRP A 968 -4.47 -31.07 3.52
N LEU A 969 -5.21 -31.22 4.63
CA LEU A 969 -5.40 -30.16 5.62
C LEU A 969 -4.06 -29.83 6.29
N VAL A 970 -3.69 -28.54 6.26
CA VAL A 970 -2.43 -28.02 6.81
C VAL A 970 -2.52 -27.95 8.32
N ALA A 971 -1.48 -28.37 9.04
CA ALA A 971 -1.40 -28.23 10.50
C ALA A 971 -1.00 -26.80 10.92
N GLN A 972 -1.28 -26.41 12.16
CA GLN A 972 -1.04 -25.05 12.65
C GLN A 972 0.43 -24.61 12.51
N GLU A 973 1.36 -25.51 12.82
CA GLU A 973 2.80 -25.28 12.72
C GLU A 973 3.33 -25.16 11.29
N ASP A 974 2.60 -25.72 10.32
CA ASP A 974 2.95 -25.74 8.90
C ASP A 974 2.25 -24.62 8.11
N SER A 975 1.28 -23.94 8.72
CA SER A 975 0.56 -22.83 8.10
C SER A 975 1.51 -21.67 7.80
N LYS A 976 1.47 -21.20 6.54
CA LYS A 976 2.19 -20.00 6.11
C LYS A 976 1.37 -18.74 6.23
N PHE A 977 0.07 -18.86 6.52
CA PHE A 977 -0.79 -17.69 6.66
C PHE A 977 -0.36 -16.81 7.84
N THR A 978 -0.37 -15.51 7.61
CA THR A 978 -0.35 -14.51 8.66
C THR A 978 -1.78 -14.21 9.05
N TYR A 979 -2.04 -14.25 10.36
CA TYR A 979 -3.36 -13.97 10.91
C TYR A 979 -3.38 -12.57 11.49
N ILE A 980 -4.37 -11.79 11.07
CA ILE A 980 -4.60 -10.44 11.59
C ILE A 980 -5.49 -10.58 12.82
N SER A 981 -4.97 -10.14 13.97
CA SER A 981 -5.71 -10.11 15.23
C SER A 981 -7.11 -9.55 15.00
N PRO A 982 -8.17 -10.24 15.43
CA PRO A 982 -8.19 -11.31 16.43
C PRO A 982 -8.14 -12.74 15.89
N PHE A 983 -8.06 -12.91 14.58
CA PHE A 983 -8.12 -14.22 13.97
C PHE A 983 -6.82 -15.00 14.18
N ASP A 984 -6.92 -16.31 14.18
CA ASP A 984 -5.82 -17.26 14.27
C ASP A 984 -6.11 -18.50 13.41
N TYR A 985 -5.23 -19.48 13.43
CA TYR A 985 -5.43 -20.74 12.72
C TYR A 985 -6.75 -21.42 13.08
N SER A 986 -7.13 -21.41 14.37
CA SER A 986 -8.34 -22.08 14.86
C SER A 986 -9.63 -21.43 14.34
N THR A 987 -9.57 -20.13 14.03
CA THR A 987 -10.67 -19.37 13.40
C THR A 987 -11.10 -19.99 12.07
N TYR A 988 -10.15 -20.55 11.32
CA TYR A 988 -10.38 -21.02 9.95
C TYR A 988 -10.36 -22.55 9.84
N HIS A 989 -10.12 -23.27 10.93
CA HIS A 989 -9.91 -24.71 10.94
C HIS A 989 -11.17 -25.49 11.34
N PHE A 990 -11.91 -26.02 10.37
CA PHE A 990 -13.17 -26.75 10.59
C PHE A 990 -13.19 -28.12 9.86
N PRO A 991 -12.34 -29.08 10.26
CA PRO A 991 -12.24 -30.40 9.62
C PRO A 991 -13.56 -31.19 9.65
N GLU A 992 -14.47 -30.89 10.57
CA GLU A 992 -15.80 -31.50 10.70
C GLU A 992 -16.82 -30.99 9.66
N PHE A 993 -16.48 -29.98 8.87
CA PHE A 993 -17.34 -29.47 7.81
C PHE A 993 -17.73 -30.58 6.82
N PHE A 994 -19.03 -30.69 6.55
CA PHE A 994 -19.60 -31.75 5.73
C PHE A 994 -20.44 -31.15 4.59
N PRO A 995 -19.94 -31.18 3.35
CA PRO A 995 -20.59 -30.52 2.22
C PRO A 995 -21.80 -31.31 1.71
N THR A 996 -22.54 -30.68 0.80
CA THR A 996 -23.57 -31.40 0.03
C THR A 996 -22.93 -32.29 -1.03
N PHE A 997 -23.34 -33.56 -1.07
CA PHE A 997 -22.93 -34.51 -2.11
C PHE A 997 -24.02 -34.73 -3.18
N LYS A 998 -25.09 -33.93 -3.13
CA LYS A 998 -26.20 -34.04 -4.08
C LYS A 998 -25.88 -33.24 -5.33
N VAL A 999 -25.73 -33.93 -6.45
CA VAL A 999 -25.64 -33.30 -7.78
C VAL A 999 -27.03 -32.77 -8.18
N PRO A 1000 -27.17 -31.47 -8.53
CA PRO A 1000 -28.44 -30.90 -8.98
C PRO A 1000 -29.00 -31.59 -10.24
N ASN A 1001 -30.33 -31.74 -10.31
CA ASN A 1001 -30.99 -32.22 -11.53
C ASN A 1001 -31.07 -31.08 -12.56
N LEU A 1002 -30.24 -31.14 -13.60
CA LEU A 1002 -30.15 -30.13 -14.68
C LEU A 1002 -31.52 -29.81 -15.33
N ASN A 1003 -32.47 -30.75 -15.32
CA ASN A 1003 -33.81 -30.53 -15.88
C ASN A 1003 -34.69 -29.60 -15.02
N GLU A 1004 -34.44 -29.51 -13.72
CA GLU A 1004 -35.23 -28.76 -12.73
C GLU A 1004 -34.67 -27.36 -12.43
N VAL A 1005 -33.57 -26.98 -13.09
CA VAL A 1005 -32.89 -25.70 -12.91
C VAL A 1005 -33.69 -24.55 -13.55
N SER A 1006 -33.62 -23.36 -12.95
CA SER A 1006 -34.29 -22.14 -13.42
C SER A 1006 -33.87 -21.78 -14.86
N GLN A 1007 -34.71 -21.05 -15.59
CA GLN A 1007 -34.36 -20.61 -16.95
C GLN A 1007 -33.17 -19.65 -16.94
N GLU A 1008 -33.09 -18.75 -15.96
CA GLU A 1008 -31.99 -17.78 -15.82
C GLU A 1008 -30.63 -18.47 -15.64
N THR A 1009 -30.56 -19.53 -14.83
CA THR A 1009 -29.32 -20.31 -14.67
C THR A 1009 -28.95 -21.06 -15.96
N LYS A 1010 -29.93 -21.56 -16.72
CA LYS A 1010 -29.67 -22.20 -18.02
C LYS A 1010 -29.16 -21.19 -19.06
N ASP A 1011 -29.73 -19.99 -19.06
CA ASP A 1011 -29.32 -18.91 -19.96
C ASP A 1011 -27.89 -18.43 -19.66
N LEU A 1012 -27.49 -18.44 -18.38
CA LEU A 1012 -26.13 -18.10 -17.95
C LEU A 1012 -25.12 -19.22 -18.21
N CYS A 1013 -25.37 -20.41 -17.64
CA CYS A 1013 -24.37 -21.48 -17.56
C CYS A 1013 -24.31 -22.39 -18.80
N GLY A 1014 -25.37 -22.43 -19.61
CA GLY A 1014 -25.47 -23.36 -20.73
C GLY A 1014 -25.25 -24.81 -20.30
N ASP A 1015 -24.17 -25.41 -20.81
CA ASP A 1015 -23.77 -26.80 -20.56
C ASP A 1015 -22.68 -26.96 -19.46
N SER A 1016 -22.20 -25.87 -18.84
CA SER A 1016 -21.21 -25.94 -17.75
C SER A 1016 -21.86 -26.52 -16.49
N ILE A 1017 -21.39 -27.70 -16.07
CA ILE A 1017 -21.95 -28.42 -14.91
C ILE A 1017 -21.54 -27.70 -13.62
N GLU A 1018 -20.30 -27.24 -13.56
CA GLU A 1018 -19.69 -26.47 -12.48
C GLU A 1018 -20.49 -25.18 -12.22
N CYS A 1019 -20.74 -24.37 -13.25
CA CYS A 1019 -21.57 -23.16 -13.14
C CYS A 1019 -22.99 -23.46 -12.66
N VAL A 1020 -23.64 -24.50 -13.20
CA VAL A 1020 -25.00 -24.87 -12.77
C VAL A 1020 -25.00 -25.36 -11.32
N PHE A 1021 -23.99 -26.14 -10.93
CA PHE A 1021 -23.84 -26.64 -9.57
C PHE A 1021 -23.72 -25.47 -8.59
N ASP A 1022 -22.80 -24.56 -8.85
CA ASP A 1022 -22.57 -23.35 -8.06
C ASP A 1022 -23.83 -22.49 -7.95
N ALA A 1023 -24.53 -22.24 -9.05
CA ALA A 1023 -25.77 -21.45 -9.05
C ALA A 1023 -26.85 -22.06 -8.13
N VAL A 1024 -26.97 -23.40 -8.12
CA VAL A 1024 -27.97 -24.10 -7.32
C VAL A 1024 -27.57 -24.19 -5.85
N ILE A 1025 -26.30 -24.45 -5.55
CA ILE A 1025 -25.85 -24.66 -4.18
C ILE A 1025 -25.67 -23.34 -3.44
N THR A 1026 -25.11 -22.32 -4.09
CA THR A 1026 -24.91 -20.99 -3.50
C THR A 1026 -26.16 -20.12 -3.54
N GLY A 1027 -27.04 -20.36 -4.53
CA GLY A 1027 -28.19 -19.50 -4.82
C GLY A 1027 -27.81 -18.15 -5.45
N SER A 1028 -26.59 -18.00 -5.98
CA SER A 1028 -26.07 -16.75 -6.56
C SER A 1028 -25.70 -16.94 -8.03
N LEU A 1029 -26.39 -16.22 -8.93
CA LEU A 1029 -26.03 -16.18 -10.35
C LEU A 1029 -24.74 -15.40 -10.59
N SER A 1030 -24.41 -14.42 -9.74
CA SER A 1030 -23.15 -13.69 -9.81
C SER A 1030 -21.98 -14.63 -9.55
N PHE A 1031 -22.09 -15.42 -8.48
CA PHE A 1031 -21.10 -16.45 -8.14
C PHE A 1031 -20.88 -17.43 -9.30
N ALA A 1032 -21.97 -17.97 -9.85
CA ALA A 1032 -21.89 -18.92 -10.95
C ALA A 1032 -21.28 -18.32 -12.24
N ASN A 1033 -21.57 -17.04 -12.52
CA ASN A 1033 -20.96 -16.33 -13.64
C ASN A 1033 -19.44 -16.25 -13.48
N GLU A 1034 -18.94 -15.98 -12.28
CA GLU A 1034 -17.49 -15.93 -12.03
C GLU A 1034 -16.83 -17.30 -12.21
N THR A 1035 -17.47 -18.38 -11.73
CA THR A 1035 -17.02 -19.74 -12.02
C THR A 1035 -16.88 -19.96 -13.52
N LEU A 1036 -17.89 -19.58 -14.31
CA LEU A 1036 -17.89 -19.74 -15.77
C LEU A 1036 -16.77 -18.92 -16.44
N VAL A 1037 -16.55 -17.68 -16.01
CA VAL A 1037 -15.51 -16.79 -16.56
C VAL A 1037 -14.13 -17.41 -16.33
N VAL A 1038 -13.82 -17.87 -15.12
CA VAL A 1038 -12.50 -18.45 -14.82
C VAL A 1038 -12.36 -19.85 -15.44
N GLU A 1039 -13.42 -20.66 -15.48
CA GLU A 1039 -13.43 -21.96 -16.18
C GLU A 1039 -13.08 -21.80 -17.67
N SER A 1040 -13.70 -20.84 -18.35
CA SER A 1040 -13.42 -20.53 -19.74
C SER A 1040 -11.97 -20.08 -19.95
N THR A 1041 -11.44 -19.29 -19.00
CA THR A 1041 -10.05 -18.81 -19.02
C THR A 1041 -9.06 -19.97 -18.83
N ILE A 1042 -9.31 -20.90 -17.89
CA ILE A 1042 -8.47 -22.11 -17.72
C ILE A 1042 -8.43 -22.91 -19.02
N THR A 1043 -9.58 -23.09 -19.66
CA THR A 1043 -9.68 -23.84 -20.93
C THR A 1043 -8.90 -23.15 -22.06
N GLU A 1044 -8.92 -21.82 -22.12
CA GLU A 1044 -8.13 -21.04 -23.09
C GLU A 1044 -6.63 -21.17 -22.83
N VAL A 1045 -6.20 -21.02 -21.56
CA VAL A 1045 -4.81 -21.19 -21.14
C VAL A 1045 -4.30 -22.60 -21.47
N GLN A 1046 -5.07 -23.65 -21.17
CA GLN A 1046 -4.73 -25.03 -21.51
C GLN A 1046 -4.58 -25.26 -23.02
N LYS A 1047 -5.44 -24.65 -23.84
CA LYS A 1047 -5.36 -24.74 -25.30
C LYS A 1047 -4.16 -23.99 -25.88
N GLY A 1048 -3.79 -22.87 -25.26
CA GLY A 1048 -2.62 -22.10 -25.68
C GLY A 1048 -1.30 -22.74 -25.26
N LEU A 1049 -1.25 -23.45 -24.14
CA LEU A 1049 -0.04 -24.08 -23.59
C LEU A 1049 0.20 -25.52 -24.09
N VAL A 1050 0.14 -25.73 -25.40
CA VAL A 1050 0.45 -27.03 -26.03
C VAL A 1050 1.88 -27.04 -26.55
N LYS A 1051 2.61 -28.16 -26.39
CA LYS A 1051 3.97 -28.29 -26.93
C LYS A 1051 3.94 -28.20 -28.46
N ILE A 1052 4.67 -27.23 -28.99
CA ILE A 1052 4.94 -27.09 -30.42
C ILE A 1052 6.35 -27.62 -30.68
N VAL A 1053 6.50 -28.46 -31.70
CA VAL A 1053 7.81 -29.01 -32.08
C VAL A 1053 8.53 -28.03 -33.01
N SER A 1054 9.73 -27.64 -32.61
CA SER A 1054 10.66 -26.81 -33.38
C SER A 1054 11.95 -27.59 -33.60
N CYS A 1055 12.54 -27.47 -34.79
CA CYS A 1055 13.87 -28.01 -35.11
C CYS A 1055 15.00 -27.05 -34.70
N GLY A 1056 14.66 -25.85 -34.21
CA GLY A 1056 15.60 -24.81 -33.86
C GLY A 1056 16.29 -24.18 -35.07
N TYR A 1057 17.04 -23.12 -34.82
CA TYR A 1057 17.84 -22.45 -35.85
C TYR A 1057 18.89 -23.44 -36.38
N PRO A 1058 18.91 -23.75 -37.69
CA PRO A 1058 19.80 -24.77 -38.22
C PRO A 1058 21.29 -24.36 -38.09
N GLY A 1059 21.58 -23.06 -38.09
CA GLY A 1059 22.93 -22.49 -37.97
C GLY A 1059 23.29 -21.58 -39.15
N ASP A 1060 24.37 -20.83 -38.99
CA ASP A 1060 24.90 -19.96 -40.05
C ASP A 1060 25.71 -20.76 -41.09
N VAL A 1061 25.56 -20.40 -42.37
CA VAL A 1061 26.34 -21.00 -43.48
C VAL A 1061 27.43 -20.01 -43.87
N GLU A 1062 28.70 -20.34 -43.61
CA GLU A 1062 29.83 -19.49 -44.00
C GLU A 1062 29.87 -19.30 -45.52
N ASN A 1063 29.92 -18.05 -46.01
CA ASN A 1063 29.82 -17.70 -47.44
C ASN A 1063 28.50 -18.16 -48.10
N GLY A 1064 27.42 -18.29 -47.32
CA GLY A 1064 26.10 -18.67 -47.80
C GLY A 1064 24.97 -17.88 -47.14
N LEU A 1065 23.80 -17.93 -47.78
CA LEU A 1065 22.57 -17.27 -47.37
C LEU A 1065 21.50 -18.31 -47.08
N LEU A 1066 20.78 -18.08 -45.99
CA LEU A 1066 19.69 -18.93 -45.52
C LEU A 1066 18.36 -18.20 -45.70
N TYR A 1067 17.41 -18.85 -46.39
CA TYR A 1067 16.09 -18.31 -46.71
C TYR A 1067 15.00 -19.11 -45.99
N GLY A 1068 14.37 -18.46 -45.00
CA GLY A 1068 13.32 -19.02 -44.18
C GLY A 1068 13.47 -18.55 -42.74
N SER A 1069 12.38 -18.14 -42.11
CA SER A 1069 12.37 -17.57 -40.75
C SER A 1069 11.50 -18.37 -39.78
N VAL A 1070 10.99 -19.52 -40.22
CA VAL A 1070 10.13 -20.42 -39.42
C VAL A 1070 10.86 -21.75 -39.27
N TYR A 1071 10.99 -22.21 -38.02
CA TYR A 1071 11.75 -23.42 -37.67
C TYR A 1071 10.87 -24.53 -37.08
N LEU A 1072 9.55 -24.41 -37.22
CA LEU A 1072 8.56 -25.37 -36.73
C LEU A 1072 8.44 -26.59 -37.67
N VAL A 1073 7.83 -27.67 -37.19
CA VAL A 1073 7.59 -28.89 -37.99
C VAL A 1073 6.97 -28.58 -39.34
N ASN A 1074 7.47 -29.25 -40.39
CA ASN A 1074 7.15 -29.06 -41.81
C ASN A 1074 7.62 -27.74 -42.42
N ALA A 1075 8.24 -26.82 -41.65
CA ALA A 1075 8.86 -25.64 -42.22
C ALA A 1075 10.07 -26.04 -43.08
N THR A 1076 10.32 -25.26 -44.14
CA THR A 1076 11.45 -25.45 -45.03
C THR A 1076 12.34 -24.24 -45.04
N VAL A 1077 13.64 -24.49 -45.01
CA VAL A 1077 14.68 -23.47 -45.11
C VAL A 1077 15.53 -23.78 -46.34
N ASP A 1078 15.64 -22.82 -47.25
CA ASP A 1078 16.46 -22.93 -48.46
C ASP A 1078 17.84 -22.31 -48.22
N VAL A 1079 18.90 -22.94 -48.73
CA VAL A 1079 20.28 -22.45 -48.61
C VAL A 1079 20.87 -22.18 -49.98
N ALA A 1080 21.48 -21.00 -50.15
CA ALA A 1080 22.25 -20.62 -51.32
C ALA A 1080 23.67 -20.22 -50.92
N CYS A 1081 24.64 -20.34 -51.82
CA CYS A 1081 25.98 -19.79 -51.59
C CYS A 1081 26.10 -18.40 -52.20
N GLU A 1082 26.96 -17.58 -51.60
CA GLU A 1082 27.36 -16.28 -52.16
C GLU A 1082 28.16 -16.47 -53.46
N ASP A 1083 28.23 -15.40 -54.26
CA ASP A 1083 28.91 -15.42 -55.55
C ASP A 1083 30.39 -15.84 -55.42
N GLY A 1084 30.79 -16.87 -56.18
CA GLY A 1084 32.15 -17.43 -56.15
C GLY A 1084 32.30 -18.69 -55.29
N PHE A 1085 31.22 -19.16 -54.65
CA PHE A 1085 31.17 -20.39 -53.85
C PHE A 1085 30.19 -21.41 -54.43
N ILE A 1086 30.43 -22.69 -54.19
CA ILE A 1086 29.58 -23.80 -54.65
C ILE A 1086 29.02 -24.54 -53.43
N LEU A 1087 27.69 -24.72 -53.42
CA LEU A 1087 26.98 -25.44 -52.37
C LEU A 1087 27.32 -26.94 -52.38
N LYS A 1088 27.79 -27.46 -51.25
CA LYS A 1088 27.99 -28.89 -51.00
C LYS A 1088 27.05 -29.35 -49.88
N GLY A 1089 26.03 -30.12 -50.25
CA GLY A 1089 24.99 -30.63 -49.34
C GLY A 1089 23.60 -30.41 -49.91
N SER A 1090 22.57 -30.53 -49.06
CA SER A 1090 21.18 -30.22 -49.45
C SER A 1090 20.96 -28.72 -49.53
N SER A 1091 20.37 -28.24 -50.63
CA SER A 1091 19.96 -26.83 -50.78
C SER A 1091 18.65 -26.49 -50.06
N ARG A 1092 18.01 -27.48 -49.45
CA ARG A 1092 16.73 -27.34 -48.74
C ARG A 1092 16.73 -28.26 -47.54
N LEU A 1093 16.45 -27.69 -46.36
CA LEU A 1093 16.24 -28.39 -45.11
C LEU A 1093 14.75 -28.37 -44.78
N THR A 1094 14.20 -29.48 -44.30
CA THR A 1094 12.80 -29.57 -43.83
C THR A 1094 12.80 -30.00 -42.38
N CYS A 1095 12.04 -29.29 -41.52
CA CYS A 1095 11.91 -29.66 -40.13
C CYS A 1095 10.98 -30.89 -39.98
N LEU A 1096 11.50 -31.98 -39.40
CA LEU A 1096 10.78 -33.24 -39.22
C LEU A 1096 10.03 -33.26 -37.89
N GLU A 1097 8.99 -34.10 -37.78
CA GLU A 1097 8.20 -34.31 -36.55
C GLU A 1097 9.03 -34.69 -35.32
N ALA A 1098 10.23 -35.25 -35.53
CA ALA A 1098 11.18 -35.58 -34.47
C ALA A 1098 11.94 -34.37 -33.90
N GLY A 1099 11.66 -33.14 -34.36
CA GLY A 1099 12.39 -31.93 -33.95
C GLY A 1099 13.81 -31.88 -34.52
N GLN A 1100 14.04 -32.50 -35.69
CA GLN A 1100 15.35 -32.52 -36.37
C GLN A 1100 15.21 -32.10 -37.83
N TRP A 1101 16.22 -31.40 -38.35
CA TRP A 1101 16.30 -31.06 -39.76
C TRP A 1101 16.53 -32.31 -40.63
N SER A 1102 15.98 -32.32 -41.84
CA SER A 1102 16.07 -33.45 -42.78
C SER A 1102 17.50 -33.82 -43.21
N SER A 1103 18.46 -32.92 -43.03
CA SER A 1103 19.89 -33.13 -43.28
C SER A 1103 20.73 -32.10 -42.51
N ASP A 1104 22.03 -32.36 -42.40
CA ASP A 1104 23.00 -31.40 -41.84
C ASP A 1104 23.12 -30.11 -42.69
N LEU A 1105 23.65 -29.04 -42.08
CA LEU A 1105 23.91 -27.77 -42.76
C LEU A 1105 24.87 -27.98 -43.95
N PRO A 1106 24.55 -27.49 -45.16
CA PRO A 1106 25.47 -27.55 -46.29
C PRO A 1106 26.65 -26.58 -46.12
N VAL A 1107 27.75 -26.83 -46.83
CA VAL A 1107 28.95 -25.99 -46.83
C VAL A 1107 29.09 -25.27 -48.17
N CYS A 1108 29.43 -23.99 -48.14
CA CYS A 1108 29.77 -23.21 -49.34
C CYS A 1108 31.28 -23.17 -49.51
N ASP A 1109 31.80 -24.00 -50.44
CA ASP A 1109 33.23 -24.04 -50.73
C ASP A 1109 33.57 -23.04 -51.82
N GLY A 1110 34.64 -22.28 -51.61
CA GLY A 1110 35.17 -21.38 -52.62
C GLY A 1110 35.46 -22.15 -53.90
N MET A 1111 35.22 -21.52 -55.04
CA MET A 1111 35.78 -21.99 -56.30
C MET A 1111 37.30 -21.85 -56.22
N GLU A 1112 37.99 -22.78 -55.54
CA GLU A 1112 39.42 -23.00 -55.80
C GLU A 1112 39.54 -23.05 -57.32
N GLU A 1113 40.38 -22.15 -57.86
CA GLU A 1113 40.70 -22.06 -59.27
C GLU A 1113 41.04 -23.47 -59.78
N ARG A 1114 40.05 -24.15 -60.36
CA ARG A 1114 40.21 -25.33 -61.19
C ARG A 1114 40.93 -25.01 -62.52
N GLU A 1115 41.73 -23.95 -62.53
CA GLU A 1115 42.70 -23.66 -63.58
C GLU A 1115 44.06 -24.30 -63.25
N GLU A 1116 44.51 -24.39 -61.99
CA GLU A 1116 45.84 -24.98 -61.69
C GLU A 1116 45.90 -26.50 -61.86
N GLU A 1117 44.86 -27.27 -61.48
CA GLU A 1117 44.83 -28.73 -61.74
C GLU A 1117 44.65 -29.06 -63.22
N ARG A 1118 43.93 -28.22 -63.99
CA ARG A 1118 43.80 -28.37 -65.45
C ARG A 1118 45.09 -28.00 -66.18
N LEU A 1119 45.84 -27.00 -65.69
CA LEU A 1119 47.16 -26.65 -66.22
C LEU A 1119 48.21 -27.70 -65.85
N ALA A 1120 48.19 -28.25 -64.64
CA ALA A 1120 49.09 -29.33 -64.22
C ALA A 1120 48.81 -30.66 -64.96
N ALA A 1121 47.54 -31.04 -65.13
CA ALA A 1121 47.17 -32.22 -65.94
C ALA A 1121 47.48 -32.00 -67.44
N GLY A 1122 47.30 -30.78 -67.95
CA GLY A 1122 47.63 -30.40 -69.33
C GLY A 1122 49.14 -30.40 -69.60
N ILE A 1123 49.96 -29.89 -68.67
CA ILE A 1123 51.43 -29.91 -68.75
C ILE A 1123 51.95 -31.35 -68.62
N THR A 1124 51.38 -32.16 -67.73
CA THR A 1124 51.76 -33.57 -67.57
C THR A 1124 51.41 -34.40 -68.80
N ALA A 1125 50.23 -34.20 -69.40
CA ALA A 1125 49.86 -34.83 -70.67
C ALA A 1125 50.75 -34.39 -71.83
N ALA A 1126 51.12 -33.10 -71.91
CA ALA A 1126 52.03 -32.59 -72.94
C ALA A 1126 53.45 -33.17 -72.81
N ILE A 1127 53.99 -33.31 -71.59
CA ILE A 1127 55.31 -33.92 -71.34
C ILE A 1127 55.31 -35.41 -71.73
N VAL A 1128 54.24 -36.14 -71.44
CA VAL A 1128 54.12 -37.56 -71.82
C VAL A 1128 54.04 -37.73 -73.34
N VAL A 1129 53.32 -36.86 -74.05
CA VAL A 1129 53.24 -36.88 -75.53
C VAL A 1129 54.59 -36.52 -76.16
N VAL A 1130 55.30 -35.51 -75.65
CA VAL A 1130 56.64 -35.14 -76.15
C VAL A 1130 57.66 -36.26 -75.86
N GLY A 1131 57.58 -36.91 -74.69
CA GLY A 1131 58.40 -38.08 -74.35
C GLY A 1131 58.15 -39.28 -75.27
N LEU A 1132 56.90 -39.58 -75.59
CA LEU A 1132 56.53 -40.64 -76.55
C LEU A 1132 57.03 -40.35 -77.98
N ILE A 1133 56.92 -39.09 -78.43
CA ILE A 1133 57.46 -38.68 -79.74
C ILE A 1133 58.98 -38.78 -79.77
N ALA A 1134 59.68 -38.42 -78.68
CA ALA A 1134 61.13 -38.56 -78.59
C ALA A 1134 61.58 -40.03 -78.58
N VAL A 1135 60.86 -40.92 -77.87
CA VAL A 1135 61.14 -42.36 -77.87
C VAL A 1135 60.88 -42.99 -79.24
N LEU A 1136 59.83 -42.57 -79.96
CA LEU A 1136 59.57 -43.02 -81.33
C LEU A 1136 60.60 -42.48 -82.32
N ALA A 1137 61.08 -41.24 -82.15
CA ALA A 1137 62.13 -40.66 -82.98
C ALA A 1137 63.49 -41.33 -82.73
N ILE A 1138 63.85 -41.60 -81.48
CA ILE A 1138 65.07 -42.32 -81.10
C ILE A 1138 64.98 -43.78 -81.56
N GLY A 1139 63.84 -44.44 -81.38
CA GLY A 1139 63.59 -45.79 -81.91
C GLY A 1139 63.67 -45.85 -83.43
N GLY A 1140 63.16 -44.83 -84.13
CA GLY A 1140 63.29 -44.68 -85.59
C GLY A 1140 64.73 -44.43 -86.04
N LEU A 1141 65.50 -43.64 -85.30
CA LEU A 1141 66.93 -43.40 -85.57
C LEU A 1141 67.78 -44.66 -85.32
N ILE A 1142 67.51 -45.39 -84.25
CA ILE A 1142 68.18 -46.67 -83.96
C ILE A 1142 67.82 -47.72 -85.02
N TYR A 1143 66.55 -47.78 -85.45
CA TYR A 1143 66.12 -48.66 -86.55
C TYR A 1143 66.79 -48.31 -87.88
N LEU A 1144 66.99 -47.02 -88.18
CA LEU A 1144 67.70 -46.57 -89.39
C LEU A 1144 69.20 -46.89 -89.32
N VAL A 1145 69.84 -46.74 -88.15
CA VAL A 1145 71.27 -47.06 -87.94
C VAL A 1145 71.52 -48.58 -88.01
N MET A 1146 70.58 -49.41 -87.53
CA MET A 1146 70.68 -50.87 -87.64
C MET A 1146 70.42 -51.41 -89.07
N LYS A 1147 69.82 -50.62 -89.96
CA LYS A 1147 69.55 -51.00 -91.36
C LYS A 1147 70.69 -50.65 -92.33
N THR A 1148 71.71 -49.94 -91.86
CA THR A 1148 72.89 -49.53 -92.66
C THR A 1148 74.20 -50.18 -92.19
N GLN A 1149 74.13 -51.37 -91.60
CA GLN A 1149 75.25 -52.33 -91.57
C GLN A 1149 75.07 -53.39 -92.65
#